data_AF-A0A8S1ZL56-F1
#
_entry.id   AF-A0A8S1ZL56-F1
#
_cell.length_a   1.000
_cell.length_b   1.000
_cell.length_c   1.000
_cell.angle_alpha   90.00
_cell.angle_beta   90.00
_cell.angle_gamma   90.00
#
_symmetry.space_group_name_H-M   'P 1'
#
loop_
_entity.id
_entity.type
_entity.pdbx_description
1 polymer ?
#
loop_
_entity_poly.entity_id
_entity_poly.type
_entity_poly.pdbx_seq_one_letter_code
_entity_poly.pdbx_strand_id
1 'polypeptide(L)'
;MGKDGLSNDQVSSMKEAFTLFDTDGDGKIAPSELGILMRSLGGNPTESQLKSIITTENLSSPFDFNRFLDLMAKHLKTEPFDRQLRDAFKVLDKEGTGFVAVADLRHILTSIGEKLQPSEFDEWIKEVDVGSDGKIRYEDFIARMVANFLLIFATYSWVLGPDSGFLFGTRVRKTLGSNPKVHVDHSSEKPHHPLDPLTVREISRVRTILSGHDPGFGSGSATIHSMALDEPEKIRVVQWKKGNKLPSRRAAVVAYWGGQTHEMTVDLDSGRVVSDVVNRTSGYPILTLNDVFAASQVPLKSLEFNRSIEARGVKFSDLACITPFAGWFGQEEEGRRVIRVQCFTLQGTTNYFMRPLEGLYVTVDLDKLEVIKIVDKGPIPIPKASGTEYRFGVQNKPVHMDRINPISMEQPDGPSFRVEDGHLVKWANWVFHVKADQRAGMIISQATVRDSETGEPRSVMYKGFPSELFVPYMDPEEGWYYKGYMDAGELGLGPTAMPLVPLNDCPRNAYYIDGVFASPDGKPIVQPNMICLFERYAGDISWRHSEILFANADIRESRPKVTLVARMATSVGNYDYIFDWEFQTDGLIRVTVAASGMLMVKGTPYDNVDDLGDMEDDSGPLISENVIGVVHDHFITFHLDMDIDGPMNNSLVKVHLEKQRVPTGKSPRKSYLKVKKYIAKTEKDAQIKLSLYDPYEFHIVNPNRKSRIGNPAGYRIIPGGNAASLLDHDDPPQIRGAFTNNQIWVTPYNRSEQFAGGVLIYQSQGDDTLQVWSDRDRSIENKDIVLWYTLGFHHVPCQEDYPVMPTVAASFELKPANFFESNPILGAAPFFEKDLPVIFACRDDPSPVKLNLSAGTYRTEEGKPLVLDVVRRAEQQLANDLSRDKEYLPLNGLPEFNKLSTKLILGDDSPAVKENRVVTIQCLSGTGSLRVGAEFLATHNKERVIFVPDPTWGNHPRIFALAGLSVEYFRYYDPKSRGLDFNGMLEDLGAAPPGAIVVLQACGHNPTGVDPTFEQWEQIRRLVRSKSLLPFFDSAYQGFASGSLDSDAQAVRMFVADGGECLIAQSYAKNMGLYGERIGALTIVCTSEDVAKKVEDQVLLVVRPMYLTPPIHGASIVATILKNSDMYNDWTIEMKRMADRIISMRQQLYEAIQARGTPGDWSHIIKHIGMFTFTGLSEEQVHLIAKEYHIYMTYDGRISMASLSSKTVPQLADAIHAVVTRIP
;
A
#
# COMPACT_ATOMS: atom_id res chain seq x y z
N MET A 1 16.01 -37.87 -18.91
CA MET A 1 15.92 -38.40 -17.54
C MET A 1 17.34 -38.63 -17.03
N GLY A 2 17.71 -38.02 -15.91
CA GLY A 2 18.98 -38.27 -15.22
C GLY A 2 18.95 -39.59 -14.45
N LYS A 3 20.11 -40.02 -13.94
CA LYS A 3 20.44 -41.41 -13.58
C LYS A 3 19.61 -42.06 -12.45
N ASP A 4 18.79 -41.32 -11.69
CA ASP A 4 18.15 -41.84 -10.45
C ASP A 4 16.63 -41.54 -10.31
N GLY A 5 15.90 -41.33 -11.41
CA GLY A 5 14.43 -41.21 -11.38
C GLY A 5 13.87 -39.90 -10.80
N LEU A 6 14.74 -38.95 -10.45
CA LEU A 6 14.39 -37.58 -10.03
C LEU A 6 14.50 -36.59 -11.20
N SER A 7 13.60 -35.60 -11.28
CA SER A 7 13.68 -34.50 -12.25
C SER A 7 14.77 -33.49 -11.89
N ASN A 8 15.23 -32.69 -12.87
CA ASN A 8 16.28 -31.69 -12.64
C ASN A 8 15.89 -30.65 -11.58
N ASP A 9 14.61 -30.26 -11.53
CA ASP A 9 14.09 -29.30 -10.57
C ASP A 9 14.05 -29.89 -9.15
N GLN A 10 13.76 -31.20 -9.03
CA GLN A 10 13.81 -31.92 -7.76
C GLN A 10 15.25 -32.04 -7.25
N VAL A 11 16.20 -32.36 -8.14
CA VAL A 11 17.63 -32.43 -7.77
C VAL A 11 18.16 -31.06 -7.36
N SER A 12 17.74 -29.98 -8.04
CA SER A 12 18.12 -28.61 -7.67
C SER A 12 17.57 -28.21 -6.29
N SER A 13 16.29 -28.51 -6.05
CA SER A 13 15.65 -28.26 -4.74
C SER A 13 16.31 -29.06 -3.61
N MET A 14 16.67 -30.32 -3.88
CA MET A 14 17.41 -31.17 -2.94
C MET A 14 18.82 -30.63 -2.68
N LYS A 15 19.46 -30.03 -3.69
CA LYS A 15 20.80 -29.44 -3.57
C LYS A 15 20.78 -28.18 -2.71
N GLU A 16 19.82 -27.29 -2.93
CA GLU A 16 19.63 -26.10 -2.10
C GLU A 16 19.34 -26.47 -0.65
N ALA A 17 18.47 -27.47 -0.43
CA ALA A 17 18.21 -27.97 0.91
C ALA A 17 19.49 -28.56 1.54
N PHE A 18 20.24 -29.40 0.83
CA PHE A 18 21.48 -29.98 1.34
C PHE A 18 22.50 -28.90 1.72
N THR A 19 22.72 -27.89 0.87
CA THR A 19 23.64 -26.78 1.12
C THR A 19 23.21 -25.90 2.30
N LEU A 20 21.92 -25.80 2.60
CA LEU A 20 21.44 -25.06 3.76
C LEU A 20 21.79 -25.74 5.09
N PHE A 21 21.93 -27.07 5.09
CA PHE A 21 22.22 -27.86 6.29
C PHE A 21 23.70 -28.26 6.41
N ASP A 22 24.46 -28.22 5.33
CA ASP A 22 25.94 -28.25 5.31
C ASP A 22 26.52 -26.91 5.80
N THR A 23 26.32 -26.62 7.09
CA THR A 23 26.62 -25.30 7.69
C THR A 23 28.11 -24.98 7.82
N ASP A 24 28.97 -25.99 7.81
CA ASP A 24 30.44 -25.85 7.80
C ASP A 24 31.04 -25.95 6.38
N GLY A 25 30.23 -26.30 5.38
CA GLY A 25 30.59 -26.32 3.96
C GLY A 25 31.52 -27.48 3.59
N ASP A 26 31.50 -28.57 4.35
CA ASP A 26 32.36 -29.74 4.15
C ASP A 26 31.80 -30.74 3.11
N GLY A 27 30.57 -30.49 2.63
CA GLY A 27 29.87 -31.28 1.63
C GLY A 27 29.13 -32.50 2.20
N LYS A 28 28.95 -32.60 3.52
CA LYS A 28 28.31 -33.72 4.21
C LYS A 28 27.28 -33.26 5.23
N ILE A 29 26.35 -34.14 5.55
CA ILE A 29 25.31 -33.91 6.58
C ILE A 29 25.23 -35.11 7.51
N ALA A 30 24.88 -34.87 8.78
CA ALA A 30 24.80 -35.92 9.78
C ALA A 30 23.50 -36.74 9.65
N PRO A 31 23.49 -38.04 10.02
CA PRO A 31 22.26 -38.86 10.04
C PRO A 31 21.11 -38.29 10.87
N SER A 32 21.40 -37.51 11.91
CA SER A 32 20.39 -36.81 12.72
C SER A 32 19.62 -35.73 11.95
N GLU A 33 20.19 -35.20 10.87
CA GLU A 33 19.62 -34.09 10.09
C GLU A 33 18.72 -34.58 8.95
N LEU A 34 18.79 -35.87 8.61
CA LEU A 34 18.00 -36.50 7.56
C LEU A 34 16.49 -36.26 7.74
N GLY A 35 16.00 -36.34 8.98
CA GLY A 35 14.57 -36.11 9.26
C GLY A 35 14.13 -34.68 8.99
N ILE A 36 14.99 -33.69 9.26
CA ILE A 36 14.70 -32.27 9.02
C ILE A 36 14.74 -31.98 7.52
N LEU A 37 15.73 -32.53 6.81
CA LEU A 37 15.85 -32.43 5.35
C LEU A 37 14.69 -33.08 4.61
N MET A 38 14.24 -34.27 5.03
CA MET A 38 13.06 -34.92 4.44
C MET A 38 11.80 -34.06 4.63
N ARG A 39 11.67 -33.39 5.78
CA ARG A 39 10.54 -32.51 6.09
C ARG A 39 10.58 -31.19 5.34
N SER A 40 11.76 -30.59 5.16
CA SER A 40 11.92 -29.33 4.42
C SER A 40 11.62 -29.47 2.92
N LEU A 41 11.80 -30.68 2.38
CA LEU A 41 11.49 -31.07 1.01
C LEU A 41 10.05 -31.61 0.81
N GLY A 42 9.20 -31.51 1.83
CA GLY A 42 7.77 -31.83 1.73
C GLY A 42 7.37 -33.25 2.16
N GLY A 43 8.30 -34.07 2.67
CA GLY A 43 7.98 -35.34 3.34
C GLY A 43 7.50 -35.13 4.77
N ASN A 44 6.82 -36.10 5.37
CA ASN A 44 6.45 -36.10 6.80
C ASN A 44 6.76 -37.45 7.48
N PRO A 45 8.02 -37.93 7.47
CA PRO A 45 8.35 -39.21 8.07
C PRO A 45 8.24 -39.13 9.60
N THR A 46 7.61 -40.13 10.20
CA THR A 46 7.54 -40.27 11.67
C THR A 46 8.92 -40.68 12.22
N GLU A 47 9.16 -40.45 13.51
CA GLU A 47 10.41 -40.86 14.17
C GLU A 47 10.68 -42.37 14.06
N SER A 48 9.63 -43.20 14.02
CA SER A 48 9.78 -44.65 13.78
C SER A 48 10.20 -44.97 12.34
N GLN A 49 9.69 -44.22 11.35
CA GLN A 49 10.08 -44.35 9.95
C GLN A 49 11.52 -43.88 9.73
N LEU A 50 11.91 -42.76 10.36
CA LEU A 50 13.29 -42.27 10.31
C LEU A 50 14.28 -43.25 10.94
N LYS A 51 13.96 -43.80 12.12
CA LYS A 51 14.78 -44.87 12.74
C LYS A 51 14.89 -46.10 11.85
N SER A 52 13.79 -46.50 11.18
CA SER A 52 13.82 -47.58 10.20
C SER A 52 14.75 -47.24 9.03
N ILE A 53 14.64 -46.06 8.43
CA ILE A 53 15.48 -45.64 7.29
C ILE A 53 16.96 -45.61 7.70
N ILE A 54 17.28 -45.01 8.85
CA ILE A 54 18.66 -44.94 9.36
C ILE A 54 19.25 -46.34 9.59
N THR A 55 18.46 -47.27 10.12
CA THR A 55 18.89 -48.65 10.37
C THR A 55 19.00 -49.46 9.06
N THR A 56 18.03 -49.33 8.16
CA THR A 56 17.98 -50.06 6.88
C THR A 56 19.05 -49.58 5.91
N GLU A 57 19.36 -48.28 5.89
CA GLU A 57 20.36 -47.68 4.99
C GLU A 57 21.74 -47.54 5.63
N ASN A 58 21.89 -48.04 6.87
CA ASN A 58 23.13 -48.13 7.64
C ASN A 58 23.86 -46.78 7.83
N LEU A 59 23.11 -45.72 8.15
CA LEU A 59 23.61 -44.35 8.27
C LEU A 59 24.23 -44.09 9.66
N SER A 60 25.47 -44.53 9.86
CA SER A 60 26.23 -44.38 11.11
C SER A 60 27.26 -43.24 11.10
N SER A 61 27.46 -42.59 9.95
CA SER A 61 28.40 -41.47 9.74
C SER A 61 27.80 -40.40 8.83
N PRO A 62 28.32 -39.15 8.84
CA PRO A 62 27.89 -38.11 7.89
C PRO A 62 28.04 -38.58 6.44
N PHE A 63 27.12 -38.17 5.57
CA PHE A 63 27.04 -38.61 4.19
C PHE A 63 26.93 -37.43 3.22
N ASP A 64 27.40 -37.64 2.00
CA ASP A 64 27.49 -36.60 0.97
C ASP A 64 26.18 -36.43 0.17
N PHE A 65 26.17 -35.41 -0.67
CA PHE A 65 24.99 -35.04 -1.47
C PHE A 65 24.51 -36.18 -2.40
N ASN A 66 25.42 -36.98 -2.94
CA ASN A 66 25.02 -38.10 -3.81
C ASN A 66 24.32 -39.19 -3.00
N ARG A 67 24.83 -39.51 -1.80
CA ARG A 67 24.16 -40.46 -0.90
C ARG A 67 22.82 -39.93 -0.39
N PHE A 68 22.69 -38.61 -0.22
CA PHE A 68 21.41 -37.98 0.11
C PHE A 68 20.37 -38.10 -1.01
N LEU A 69 20.76 -37.88 -2.27
CA LEU A 69 19.87 -38.06 -3.43
C LEU A 69 19.35 -39.49 -3.54
N ASP A 70 20.20 -40.50 -3.32
CA ASP A 70 19.80 -41.92 -3.28
C ASP A 70 18.74 -42.20 -2.20
N LEU A 71 18.92 -41.61 -1.01
CA LEU A 71 17.98 -41.76 0.11
C LEU A 71 16.63 -41.09 -0.22
N MET A 72 16.66 -39.91 -0.83
CA MET A 72 15.43 -39.19 -1.21
C MET A 72 14.69 -39.90 -2.34
N ALA A 73 15.39 -40.39 -3.36
CA ALA A 73 14.79 -41.15 -4.44
C ALA A 73 14.10 -42.45 -3.95
N LYS A 74 14.65 -43.08 -2.91
CA LYS A 74 14.10 -44.33 -2.34
C LYS A 74 12.98 -44.12 -1.33
N HIS A 75 13.06 -43.08 -0.50
CA HIS A 75 12.21 -42.94 0.70
C HIS A 75 11.27 -41.73 0.68
N LEU A 76 11.41 -40.81 -0.28
CA LEU A 76 10.54 -39.65 -0.44
C LEU A 76 9.59 -39.87 -1.63
N LYS A 77 8.49 -40.60 -1.41
CA LYS A 77 7.40 -40.68 -2.40
C LYS A 77 6.49 -39.47 -2.26
N THR A 78 6.20 -38.80 -3.38
CA THR A 78 5.18 -37.75 -3.46
C THR A 78 3.82 -38.33 -3.08
N GLU A 79 3.22 -37.79 -2.02
CA GLU A 79 1.87 -38.17 -1.61
C GLU A 79 0.83 -37.28 -2.31
N PRO A 80 -0.22 -37.85 -2.91
CA PRO A 80 -1.26 -37.06 -3.59
C PRO A 80 -2.10 -36.26 -2.59
N PHE A 81 -2.55 -35.08 -3.02
CA PHE A 81 -3.29 -34.07 -2.24
C PHE A 81 -4.55 -34.61 -1.54
N ASP A 82 -5.11 -35.70 -2.04
CA ASP A 82 -6.35 -36.30 -1.56
C ASP A 82 -6.17 -37.30 -0.41
N ARG A 83 -4.93 -37.64 0.00
CA ARG A 83 -4.67 -38.63 1.05
C ARG A 83 -5.27 -38.24 2.42
N GLN A 84 -5.14 -36.97 2.82
CA GLN A 84 -5.68 -36.49 4.10
C GLN A 84 -7.22 -36.49 4.11
N LEU A 85 -7.84 -36.20 2.97
CA LEU A 85 -9.28 -36.30 2.79
C LEU A 85 -9.75 -37.76 2.91
N ARG A 86 -9.07 -38.67 2.21
CA ARG A 86 -9.36 -40.12 2.29
C ARG A 86 -9.18 -40.65 3.71
N ASP A 87 -8.16 -40.21 4.42
CA ASP A 87 -7.90 -40.63 5.80
C ASP A 87 -8.95 -40.07 6.78
N ALA A 88 -9.48 -38.86 6.55
CA ALA A 88 -10.61 -38.32 7.30
C ALA A 88 -11.91 -39.12 7.07
N PHE A 89 -12.21 -39.49 5.82
CA PHE A 89 -13.39 -40.31 5.50
C PHE A 89 -13.29 -41.74 6.05
N LYS A 90 -12.08 -42.33 6.12
CA LYS A 90 -11.85 -43.62 6.79
C LYS A 90 -12.12 -43.58 8.30
N VAL A 91 -11.97 -42.42 8.95
CA VAL A 91 -12.33 -42.27 10.38
C VAL A 91 -13.85 -42.27 10.58
N LEU A 92 -14.60 -41.79 9.57
CA LEU A 92 -16.07 -41.79 9.57
C LEU A 92 -16.65 -43.14 9.19
N ASP A 93 -16.00 -43.85 8.26
CA ASP A 93 -16.33 -45.23 7.88
C ASP A 93 -15.61 -46.24 8.79
N LYS A 94 -16.05 -46.30 10.04
CA LYS A 94 -15.46 -47.18 11.09
C LYS A 94 -15.45 -48.66 10.72
N GLU A 95 -16.32 -49.08 9.80
CA GLU A 95 -16.44 -50.47 9.34
C GLU A 95 -15.67 -50.73 8.02
N GLY A 96 -15.09 -49.71 7.40
CA GLY A 96 -14.29 -49.82 6.18
C GLY A 96 -15.10 -50.23 4.93
N THR A 97 -16.38 -49.87 4.89
CA THR A 97 -17.34 -50.24 3.85
C THR A 97 -17.19 -49.45 2.54
N GLY A 98 -16.51 -48.31 2.54
CA GLY A 98 -16.44 -47.39 1.41
C GLY A 98 -17.56 -46.33 1.38
N PHE A 99 -18.44 -46.32 2.38
CA PHE A 99 -19.64 -45.48 2.42
C PHE A 99 -19.78 -44.70 3.73
N VAL A 100 -20.34 -43.49 3.65
CA VAL A 100 -20.68 -42.67 4.82
C VAL A 100 -22.12 -42.17 4.74
N ALA A 101 -22.79 -42.06 5.89
CA ALA A 101 -24.15 -41.54 5.95
C ALA A 101 -24.16 -40.02 5.72
N VAL A 102 -25.06 -39.54 4.88
CA VAL A 102 -25.19 -38.11 4.56
C VAL A 102 -25.50 -37.29 5.82
N ALA A 103 -26.26 -37.84 6.76
CA ALA A 103 -26.60 -37.18 8.02
C ALA A 103 -25.36 -36.91 8.90
N ASP A 104 -24.42 -37.87 8.98
CA ASP A 104 -23.20 -37.71 9.77
C ASP A 104 -22.26 -36.71 9.11
N LEU A 105 -22.15 -36.76 7.78
CA LEU A 105 -21.35 -35.82 7.01
C LEU A 105 -21.90 -34.39 7.13
N ARG A 106 -23.23 -34.22 7.05
CA ARG A 106 -23.91 -32.94 7.27
C ARG A 106 -23.64 -32.40 8.67
N HIS A 107 -23.75 -33.25 9.68
CA HIS A 107 -23.52 -32.84 11.06
C HIS A 107 -22.08 -32.36 11.26
N ILE A 108 -21.09 -33.08 10.74
CA ILE A 108 -19.67 -32.74 10.90
C ILE A 108 -19.34 -31.42 10.20
N LEU A 109 -19.71 -31.28 8.92
CA LEU A 109 -19.37 -30.11 8.10
C LEU A 109 -20.12 -28.82 8.50
N THR A 110 -21.23 -28.96 9.24
CA THR A 110 -21.98 -27.81 9.79
C THR A 110 -21.67 -27.52 11.25
N SER A 111 -21.00 -28.43 11.97
CA SER A 111 -20.78 -28.31 13.43
C SER A 111 -19.31 -28.17 13.86
N ILE A 112 -18.35 -28.58 13.02
CA ILE A 112 -16.92 -28.66 13.37
C ILE A 112 -16.08 -27.87 12.36
N GLY A 113 -15.21 -26.96 12.82
CA GLY A 113 -14.33 -26.15 11.97
C GLY A 113 -14.98 -24.85 11.44
N GLU A 114 -14.52 -24.34 10.29
CA GLU A 114 -15.27 -23.34 9.52
C GLU A 114 -16.57 -23.99 9.03
N LYS A 115 -17.70 -23.49 9.51
CA LYS A 115 -18.99 -24.16 9.39
C LYS A 115 -19.63 -23.84 8.05
N LEU A 116 -19.96 -24.86 7.27
CA LEU A 116 -20.87 -24.72 6.15
C LEU A 116 -22.27 -24.37 6.65
N GLN A 117 -22.96 -23.46 5.97
CA GLN A 117 -24.38 -23.26 6.21
C GLN A 117 -25.14 -24.52 5.77
N PRO A 118 -26.22 -24.93 6.47
CA PRO A 118 -27.00 -26.10 6.09
C PRO A 118 -27.47 -26.06 4.63
N SER A 119 -27.76 -24.88 4.08
CA SER A 119 -28.14 -24.67 2.68
C SER A 119 -27.00 -24.93 1.68
N GLU A 120 -25.75 -24.63 2.04
CA GLU A 120 -24.58 -24.86 1.17
C GLU A 120 -24.27 -26.36 1.08
N PHE A 121 -24.37 -27.07 2.22
CA PHE A 121 -24.27 -28.53 2.22
C PHE A 121 -25.38 -29.19 1.37
N ASP A 122 -26.61 -28.67 1.46
CA ASP A 122 -27.75 -29.17 0.70
C ASP A 122 -27.61 -28.93 -0.81
N GLU A 123 -26.88 -27.89 -1.25
CA GLU A 123 -26.53 -27.71 -2.65
C GLU A 123 -25.45 -28.68 -3.11
N TRP A 124 -24.41 -28.90 -2.30
CA TRP A 124 -23.33 -29.82 -2.64
C TRP A 124 -23.79 -31.27 -2.74
N ILE A 125 -24.71 -31.70 -1.88
CA ILE A 125 -25.18 -33.07 -1.89
C ILE A 125 -26.13 -33.39 -3.05
N LYS A 126 -26.74 -32.38 -3.70
CA LYS A 126 -27.62 -32.58 -4.87
C LYS A 126 -26.90 -33.18 -6.07
N GLU A 127 -25.59 -33.00 -6.15
CA GLU A 127 -24.77 -33.47 -7.28
C GLU A 127 -24.08 -34.82 -7.01
N VAL A 128 -24.43 -35.48 -5.90
CA VAL A 128 -23.84 -36.75 -5.47
C VAL A 128 -24.93 -37.83 -5.46
N ASP A 129 -24.66 -38.99 -6.05
CA ASP A 129 -25.59 -40.12 -6.01
C ASP A 129 -25.71 -40.67 -4.58
N VAL A 130 -26.80 -40.32 -3.90
CA VAL A 130 -27.13 -40.85 -2.58
C VAL A 130 -27.91 -42.15 -2.74
N GLY A 131 -27.39 -43.24 -2.16
CA GLY A 131 -28.06 -44.53 -2.15
C GLY A 131 -29.41 -44.49 -1.44
N SER A 132 -30.30 -45.45 -1.73
CA SER A 132 -31.63 -45.54 -1.10
C SER A 132 -31.59 -45.74 0.43
N ASP A 133 -30.42 -46.05 0.99
CA ASP A 133 -30.11 -46.18 2.41
C ASP A 133 -29.55 -44.88 3.04
N GLY A 134 -29.49 -43.77 2.28
CA GLY A 134 -29.03 -42.47 2.76
C GLY A 134 -27.51 -42.34 2.87
N LYS A 135 -26.75 -43.24 2.24
CA LYS A 135 -25.27 -43.23 2.24
C LYS A 135 -24.71 -42.82 0.88
N ILE A 136 -23.50 -42.26 0.89
CA ILE A 136 -22.73 -41.94 -0.30
C ILE A 136 -21.42 -42.72 -0.32
N ARG A 137 -20.94 -43.08 -1.51
CA ARG A 137 -19.59 -43.63 -1.69
C ARG A 137 -18.60 -42.46 -1.57
N TYR A 138 -17.84 -42.40 -0.49
CA TYR A 138 -16.97 -41.23 -0.24
C TYR A 138 -15.84 -41.09 -1.26
N GLU A 139 -15.47 -42.18 -1.96
CA GLU A 139 -14.51 -42.13 -3.07
C GLU A 139 -15.01 -41.29 -4.25
N ASP A 140 -16.31 -41.38 -4.58
CA ASP A 140 -16.90 -40.58 -5.65
C ASP A 140 -17.07 -39.13 -5.21
N PHE A 141 -17.40 -38.94 -3.93
CA PHE A 141 -17.48 -37.62 -3.31
C PHE A 141 -16.12 -36.91 -3.30
N ILE A 142 -15.04 -37.61 -2.92
CA ILE A 142 -13.66 -37.09 -2.94
C ILE A 142 -13.22 -36.82 -4.38
N ALA A 143 -13.47 -37.73 -5.32
CA ALA A 143 -13.11 -37.53 -6.72
C ALA A 143 -13.80 -36.30 -7.32
N ARG A 144 -15.06 -36.05 -6.97
CA ARG A 144 -15.81 -34.85 -7.39
C ARG A 144 -15.35 -33.58 -6.68
N MET A 145 -15.06 -33.65 -5.37
CA MET A 145 -14.45 -32.54 -4.64
C MET A 145 -13.11 -32.16 -5.29
N VAL A 146 -12.24 -33.13 -5.58
CA VAL A 146 -10.94 -32.89 -6.22
C VAL A 146 -11.10 -32.37 -7.65
N ALA A 147 -12.07 -32.87 -8.42
CA ALA A 147 -12.37 -32.36 -9.76
C ALA A 147 -12.88 -30.91 -9.73
N ASN A 148 -13.82 -30.58 -8.86
CA ASN A 148 -14.32 -29.21 -8.69
C ASN A 148 -13.24 -28.28 -8.10
N PHE A 149 -12.38 -28.76 -7.20
CA PHE A 149 -11.27 -28.00 -6.65
C PHE A 149 -10.18 -27.72 -7.69
N LEU A 150 -9.91 -28.66 -8.61
CA LEU A 150 -9.00 -28.46 -9.75
C LEU A 150 -9.60 -27.56 -10.84
N LEU A 151 -10.92 -27.57 -11.05
CA LEU A 151 -11.62 -26.64 -11.94
C LEU A 151 -11.66 -25.20 -11.38
N ILE A 152 -11.82 -25.05 -10.06
CA ILE A 152 -11.75 -23.75 -9.37
C ILE A 152 -10.30 -23.23 -9.35
N PHE A 153 -9.30 -24.08 -9.09
CA PHE A 153 -7.89 -23.65 -9.13
C PHE A 153 -7.37 -23.38 -10.55
N ALA A 154 -7.80 -24.15 -11.55
CA ALA A 154 -7.45 -23.89 -12.93
C ALA A 154 -8.04 -22.55 -13.39
N THR A 155 -9.30 -22.23 -13.07
CA THR A 155 -9.92 -20.95 -13.44
C THR A 155 -9.40 -19.75 -12.63
N TYR A 156 -9.06 -19.92 -11.35
CA TYR A 156 -8.46 -18.84 -10.54
C TYR A 156 -7.00 -18.54 -10.93
N SER A 157 -6.23 -19.55 -11.33
CA SER A 157 -4.84 -19.36 -11.80
C SER A 157 -4.75 -18.79 -13.22
N TRP A 158 -5.89 -18.64 -13.93
CA TRP A 158 -6.00 -18.07 -15.27
C TRP A 158 -6.15 -16.54 -15.31
N VAL A 159 -6.54 -15.92 -14.18
CA VAL A 159 -6.70 -14.45 -14.04
C VAL A 159 -5.68 -13.88 -13.05
N LEU A 160 -5.21 -14.70 -12.13
CA LEU A 160 -4.32 -14.33 -11.05
C LEU A 160 -3.09 -15.22 -11.18
N GLY A 161 -1.91 -14.63 -11.40
CA GLY A 161 -0.66 -15.40 -11.33
C GLY A 161 -0.56 -16.21 -10.02
N PRO A 162 0.36 -17.19 -9.91
CA PRO A 162 0.34 -18.26 -8.90
C PRO A 162 0.35 -17.84 -7.40
N ASP A 163 0.35 -16.55 -7.09
CA ASP A 163 0.52 -15.97 -5.75
C ASP A 163 -0.72 -15.24 -5.17
N SER A 164 -1.90 -15.31 -5.80
CA SER A 164 -3.10 -14.60 -5.29
C SER A 164 -4.08 -15.55 -4.60
N GLY A 165 -4.06 -15.58 -3.27
CA GLY A 165 -4.98 -16.38 -2.46
C GLY A 165 -6.24 -15.61 -2.04
N PHE A 166 -7.40 -16.10 -2.47
CA PHE A 166 -8.72 -16.02 -1.80
C PHE A 166 -9.62 -17.06 -2.52
N LEU A 167 -9.94 -18.24 -2.00
CA LEU A 167 -10.66 -18.57 -0.76
C LEU A 167 -10.16 -19.91 -0.14
N PHE A 168 -10.23 -19.98 1.19
CA PHE A 168 -9.80 -21.05 2.12
C PHE A 168 -8.28 -21.24 2.27
N GLY A 169 -7.81 -20.85 3.46
CA GLY A 169 -6.39 -20.66 3.78
C GLY A 169 -5.51 -21.90 3.65
N THR A 170 -4.43 -21.78 2.89
CA THR A 170 -3.16 -22.49 3.13
C THR A 170 -1.96 -21.57 2.88
N ARG A 171 -0.92 -21.77 3.70
CA ARG A 171 0.22 -20.86 3.93
C ARG A 171 1.08 -20.60 2.69
N VAL A 172 1.15 -19.35 2.25
CA VAL A 172 2.28 -18.81 1.45
C VAL A 172 3.49 -18.64 2.37
N ARG A 173 4.65 -19.18 1.96
CA ARG A 173 5.95 -19.04 2.64
C ARG A 173 6.31 -17.55 2.74
N LYS A 174 6.50 -17.07 3.97
CA LYS A 174 7.05 -15.74 4.29
C LYS A 174 8.46 -15.59 3.70
N THR A 175 8.61 -14.79 2.65
CA THR A 175 9.85 -14.06 2.36
C THR A 175 9.85 -12.73 3.11
N LEU A 176 11.04 -12.27 3.51
CA LEU A 176 11.26 -11.29 4.57
C LEU A 176 10.61 -9.91 4.33
N GLY A 177 9.92 -9.39 5.35
CA GLY A 177 9.92 -7.96 5.68
C GLY A 177 8.84 -7.03 5.09
N SER A 178 7.65 -7.52 4.70
CA SER A 178 6.48 -6.67 4.47
C SER A 178 5.56 -6.61 5.70
N ASN A 179 5.07 -5.42 6.04
CA ASN A 179 4.02 -5.23 7.05
C ASN A 179 2.83 -6.16 6.74
N PRO A 180 2.15 -6.74 7.75
CA PRO A 180 1.01 -7.61 7.51
C PRO A 180 -0.06 -6.84 6.70
N LYS A 181 -0.56 -7.46 5.62
CA LYS A 181 -1.72 -6.99 4.84
C LYS A 181 -2.83 -6.63 5.83
N VAL A 182 -3.09 -5.34 6.03
CA VAL A 182 -4.27 -4.87 6.76
C VAL A 182 -5.43 -5.08 5.81
N HIS A 183 -6.16 -6.19 5.96
CA HIS A 183 -7.46 -6.29 5.32
C HIS A 183 -8.34 -5.19 5.93
N VAL A 184 -8.69 -4.18 5.13
CA VAL A 184 -9.62 -3.14 5.54
C VAL A 184 -11.02 -3.76 5.52
N ASP A 185 -11.69 -3.74 6.68
CA ASP A 185 -13.06 -4.24 6.79
C ASP A 185 -14.06 -3.17 6.30
N HIS A 186 -14.43 -3.27 5.03
CA HIS A 186 -15.42 -2.39 4.40
C HIS A 186 -16.87 -2.63 4.88
N SER A 187 -17.13 -3.64 5.69
CA SER A 187 -18.50 -4.00 6.11
C SER A 187 -19.13 -2.98 7.06
N SER A 188 -18.33 -2.09 7.67
CA SER A 188 -18.78 -1.10 8.65
C SER A 188 -18.75 0.36 8.18
N GLU A 189 -18.23 0.59 6.97
CA GLU A 189 -18.03 1.92 6.40
C GLU A 189 -19.34 2.66 6.17
N LYS A 190 -19.23 3.99 6.21
CA LYS A 190 -20.32 4.93 5.93
C LYS A 190 -19.77 6.05 5.06
N PRO A 191 -20.59 6.63 4.17
CA PRO A 191 -20.16 7.82 3.43
C PRO A 191 -19.98 8.99 4.40
N HIS A 192 -18.93 9.76 4.19
CA HIS A 192 -18.57 10.96 4.96
C HIS A 192 -18.61 12.24 4.11
N HIS A 193 -18.53 12.10 2.79
CA HIS A 193 -18.60 13.16 1.80
C HIS A 193 -19.70 12.86 0.76
N PRO A 194 -20.38 13.89 0.17
CA PRO A 194 -21.40 13.66 -0.85
C PRO A 194 -20.92 12.90 -2.10
N LEU A 195 -19.62 12.95 -2.39
CA LEU A 195 -19.00 12.31 -3.55
C LEU A 195 -18.41 10.93 -3.27
N ASP A 196 -18.40 10.46 -2.01
CA ASP A 196 -17.84 9.14 -1.67
C ASP A 196 -18.51 8.03 -2.49
N PRO A 197 -17.77 6.99 -2.91
CA PRO A 197 -18.34 5.88 -3.65
C PRO A 197 -19.46 5.19 -2.86
N LEU A 198 -20.26 4.35 -3.52
CA LEU A 198 -21.23 3.52 -2.80
C LEU A 198 -20.48 2.55 -1.89
N THR A 199 -20.82 2.56 -0.61
CA THR A 199 -20.26 1.61 0.37
C THR A 199 -20.82 0.19 0.14
N VAL A 200 -20.15 -0.83 0.70
CA VAL A 200 -20.62 -2.24 0.68
C VAL A 200 -22.06 -2.37 1.18
N ARG A 201 -22.43 -1.60 2.22
CA ARG A 201 -23.79 -1.58 2.78
C ARG A 201 -24.79 -0.95 1.83
N GLU A 202 -24.41 0.15 1.19
CA GLU A 202 -25.26 0.82 0.22
C GLU A 202 -25.50 -0.05 -1.01
N ILE A 203 -24.46 -0.69 -1.58
CA ILE A 203 -24.60 -1.64 -2.69
C ILE A 203 -25.55 -2.79 -2.32
N SER A 204 -25.33 -3.40 -1.14
CA SER A 204 -26.21 -4.47 -0.63
C SER A 204 -27.67 -3.99 -0.47
N ARG A 205 -27.86 -2.73 -0.07
CA ARG A 205 -29.18 -2.11 0.05
C ARG A 205 -29.81 -1.86 -1.33
N VAL A 206 -29.06 -1.36 -2.31
CA VAL A 206 -29.52 -1.22 -3.70
C VAL A 206 -30.00 -2.58 -4.22
N ARG A 207 -29.18 -3.63 -4.07
CA ARG A 207 -29.55 -5.01 -4.46
C ARG A 207 -30.87 -5.46 -3.85
N THR A 208 -31.06 -5.20 -2.56
CA THR A 208 -32.31 -5.54 -1.85
C THR A 208 -33.51 -4.78 -2.41
N ILE A 209 -33.36 -3.50 -2.73
CA ILE A 209 -34.43 -2.69 -3.33
C ILE A 209 -34.76 -3.21 -4.72
N LEU A 210 -33.75 -3.48 -5.55
CA LEU A 210 -33.92 -4.02 -6.89
C LEU A 210 -34.57 -5.40 -6.89
N SER A 211 -34.28 -6.28 -5.93
CA SER A 211 -34.94 -7.61 -5.85
C SER A 211 -36.47 -7.55 -5.67
N GLY A 212 -37.00 -6.42 -5.19
CA GLY A 212 -38.44 -6.16 -5.08
C GLY A 212 -39.02 -5.35 -6.25
N HIS A 213 -38.20 -4.98 -7.24
CA HIS A 213 -38.57 -4.20 -8.41
C HIS A 213 -38.59 -5.12 -9.65
N ASP A 214 -39.71 -5.13 -10.37
CA ASP A 214 -39.90 -5.86 -11.62
C ASP A 214 -39.67 -4.88 -12.80
N PRO A 215 -39.09 -5.29 -13.94
CA PRO A 215 -38.95 -6.66 -14.40
C PRO A 215 -37.66 -7.42 -14.01
N GLY A 216 -37.80 -8.68 -13.60
CA GLY A 216 -36.73 -9.71 -13.73
C GLY A 216 -35.69 -9.82 -12.61
N PHE A 217 -35.51 -8.80 -11.77
CA PHE A 217 -34.56 -8.84 -10.64
C PHE A 217 -34.93 -9.86 -9.56
N GLY A 218 -36.22 -10.00 -9.25
CA GLY A 218 -36.70 -10.99 -8.27
C GLY A 218 -36.52 -12.44 -8.72
N SER A 219 -36.52 -12.68 -10.04
CA SER A 219 -36.25 -13.99 -10.65
C SER A 219 -34.77 -14.24 -10.97
N GLY A 220 -33.90 -13.24 -10.79
CA GLY A 220 -32.48 -13.32 -11.16
C GLY A 220 -32.21 -13.32 -12.67
N SER A 221 -33.18 -12.88 -13.49
CA SER A 221 -33.06 -12.83 -14.96
C SER A 221 -32.57 -11.49 -15.49
N ALA A 222 -32.59 -10.44 -14.67
CA ALA A 222 -31.99 -9.14 -14.97
C ALA A 222 -30.54 -9.10 -14.48
N THR A 223 -29.65 -8.56 -15.31
CA THR A 223 -28.21 -8.48 -15.03
C THR A 223 -27.80 -7.03 -14.81
N ILE A 224 -27.06 -6.74 -13.74
CA ILE A 224 -26.50 -5.41 -13.46
C ILE A 224 -25.17 -5.27 -14.21
N HIS A 225 -25.08 -4.31 -15.11
CA HIS A 225 -23.88 -4.03 -15.89
C HIS A 225 -23.04 -2.91 -15.26
N SER A 226 -23.66 -1.95 -14.58
CA SER A 226 -22.96 -0.99 -13.73
C SER A 226 -23.81 -0.54 -12.54
N MET A 227 -23.14 -0.23 -11.43
CA MET A 227 -23.76 0.39 -10.26
C MET A 227 -22.78 1.39 -9.66
N ALA A 228 -23.12 2.68 -9.71
CA ALA A 228 -22.29 3.75 -9.20
C ALA A 228 -23.12 4.76 -8.40
N LEU A 229 -22.44 5.66 -7.69
CA LEU A 229 -23.10 6.80 -7.05
C LEU A 229 -23.79 7.67 -8.12
N ASP A 230 -25.09 7.91 -7.95
CA ASP A 230 -25.75 9.01 -8.66
C ASP A 230 -25.38 10.32 -7.94
N GLU A 231 -24.34 11.00 -8.46
CA GLU A 231 -23.78 12.18 -7.82
C GLU A 231 -24.82 13.30 -7.65
N PRO A 232 -24.88 13.97 -6.47
CA PRO A 232 -25.76 15.11 -6.29
C PRO A 232 -25.45 16.25 -7.26
N GLU A 233 -26.43 17.13 -7.47
CA GLU A 233 -26.25 18.36 -8.25
C GLU A 233 -24.99 19.13 -7.84
N LYS A 234 -24.15 19.53 -8.82
CA LYS A 234 -22.85 20.20 -8.63
C LYS A 234 -22.92 21.33 -7.59
N ILE A 235 -23.93 22.19 -7.67
CA ILE A 235 -24.12 23.31 -6.74
C ILE A 235 -24.31 22.87 -5.29
N ARG A 236 -24.97 21.72 -5.04
CA ARG A 236 -25.16 21.18 -3.69
C ARG A 236 -23.85 20.67 -3.12
N VAL A 237 -23.02 20.05 -3.95
CA VAL A 237 -21.70 19.54 -3.55
C VAL A 237 -20.75 20.69 -3.24
N VAL A 238 -20.69 21.71 -4.11
CA VAL A 238 -19.85 22.91 -3.90
C VAL A 238 -20.26 23.69 -2.65
N GLN A 239 -21.54 23.74 -2.32
CA GLN A 239 -22.03 24.42 -1.11
C GLN A 239 -21.91 23.59 0.17
N TRP A 240 -21.74 22.27 0.05
CA TRP A 240 -21.65 21.36 1.19
C TRP A 240 -20.34 21.58 1.95
N LYS A 241 -20.42 21.53 3.27
CA LYS A 241 -19.25 21.59 4.17
C LYS A 241 -19.30 20.45 5.16
N LYS A 242 -18.13 19.99 5.63
CA LYS A 242 -18.02 18.98 6.67
C LYS A 242 -18.88 19.35 7.88
N GLY A 243 -19.72 18.42 8.33
CA GLY A 243 -20.72 18.62 9.38
C GLY A 243 -22.14 18.95 8.87
N ASN A 244 -22.32 19.31 7.60
CA ASN A 244 -23.63 19.35 6.99
C ASN A 244 -24.19 17.94 6.81
N LYS A 245 -25.53 17.80 6.87
CA LYS A 245 -26.19 16.54 6.52
C LYS A 245 -25.85 16.21 5.06
N LEU A 246 -25.51 14.95 4.79
CA LEU A 246 -25.30 14.48 3.42
C LEU A 246 -26.59 14.67 2.61
N PRO A 247 -26.48 15.08 1.33
CA PRO A 247 -27.58 14.95 0.38
C PRO A 247 -28.08 13.50 0.33
N SER A 248 -29.33 13.32 -0.11
CA SER A 248 -29.90 11.99 -0.26
C SER A 248 -29.01 11.14 -1.17
N ARG A 249 -28.61 9.97 -0.66
CA ARG A 249 -27.72 9.03 -1.36
C ARG A 249 -28.52 8.24 -2.39
N ARG A 250 -28.08 8.26 -3.63
CA ARG A 250 -28.73 7.59 -4.76
C ARG A 250 -27.72 6.76 -5.54
N ALA A 251 -28.16 5.64 -6.10
CA ALA A 251 -27.35 4.83 -6.99
C ALA A 251 -27.88 4.94 -8.43
N ALA A 252 -26.98 5.15 -9.39
CA ALA A 252 -27.25 4.99 -10.80
C ALA A 252 -26.94 3.53 -11.17
N VAL A 253 -27.90 2.84 -11.78
CA VAL A 253 -27.80 1.43 -12.13
C VAL A 253 -28.12 1.27 -13.61
N VAL A 254 -27.20 0.66 -14.37
CA VAL A 254 -27.48 0.19 -15.74
C VAL A 254 -27.67 -1.31 -15.68
N ALA A 255 -28.83 -1.79 -16.10
CA ALA A 255 -29.16 -3.21 -16.13
C ALA A 255 -29.69 -3.63 -17.50
N TYR A 256 -29.56 -4.92 -17.79
CA TYR A 256 -30.04 -5.53 -19.02
C TYR A 256 -31.05 -6.62 -18.70
N TRP A 257 -32.21 -6.58 -19.35
CA TRP A 257 -33.26 -7.57 -19.19
C TRP A 257 -34.15 -7.61 -20.44
N GLY A 258 -34.54 -8.82 -20.87
CA GLY A 258 -35.53 -8.99 -21.94
C GLY A 258 -35.13 -8.38 -23.29
N GLY A 259 -33.84 -8.23 -23.57
CA GLY A 259 -33.34 -7.56 -24.77
C GLY A 259 -33.31 -6.03 -24.67
N GLN A 260 -33.55 -5.46 -23.48
CA GLN A 260 -33.64 -4.02 -23.24
C GLN A 260 -32.67 -3.58 -22.15
N THR A 261 -32.13 -2.38 -22.31
CA THR A 261 -31.28 -1.72 -21.32
C THR A 261 -32.10 -0.74 -20.49
N HIS A 262 -32.04 -0.92 -19.18
CA HIS A 262 -32.70 -0.06 -18.19
C HIS A 262 -31.66 0.80 -17.47
N GLU A 263 -31.88 2.11 -17.47
CA GLU A 263 -31.18 3.07 -16.63
C GLU A 263 -32.07 3.45 -15.45
N MET A 264 -31.64 3.08 -14.25
CA MET A 264 -32.39 3.28 -13.04
C MET A 264 -31.67 4.19 -12.05
N THR A 265 -32.46 4.93 -11.29
CA THR A 265 -32.00 5.65 -10.11
C THR A 265 -32.65 5.05 -8.87
N VAL A 266 -31.85 4.55 -7.95
CA VAL A 266 -32.29 3.94 -6.70
C VAL A 266 -31.99 4.88 -5.55
N ASP A 267 -33.03 5.33 -4.84
CA ASP A 267 -32.91 6.25 -3.71
C ASP A 267 -32.84 5.46 -2.40
N LEU A 268 -31.70 5.54 -1.72
CA LEU A 268 -31.39 4.70 -0.56
C LEU A 268 -32.15 5.13 0.69
N ASP A 269 -32.46 6.42 0.81
CA ASP A 269 -33.20 6.98 1.94
C ASP A 269 -34.68 6.56 1.89
N SER A 270 -35.32 6.66 0.73
CA SER A 270 -36.70 6.22 0.54
C SER A 270 -36.83 4.71 0.37
N GLY A 271 -35.76 4.02 -0.01
CA GLY A 271 -35.75 2.59 -0.26
C GLY A 271 -36.51 2.18 -1.52
N ARG A 272 -36.53 3.04 -2.55
CA ARG A 272 -37.32 2.85 -3.78
C ARG A 272 -36.50 3.15 -5.03
N VAL A 273 -36.86 2.51 -6.13
CA VAL A 273 -36.48 2.94 -7.48
C VAL A 273 -37.30 4.19 -7.81
N VAL A 274 -36.63 5.33 -8.05
CA VAL A 274 -37.28 6.63 -8.30
C VAL A 274 -37.32 7.00 -9.78
N SER A 275 -36.50 6.35 -10.60
CA SER A 275 -36.51 6.44 -12.05
C SER A 275 -36.10 5.09 -12.63
N ASP A 276 -36.76 4.68 -13.70
CA ASP A 276 -36.48 3.48 -14.48
C ASP A 276 -36.84 3.79 -15.94
N VAL A 277 -35.83 3.98 -16.77
CA VAL A 277 -35.99 4.40 -18.16
C VAL A 277 -35.31 3.38 -19.07
N VAL A 278 -36.06 2.88 -20.05
CA VAL A 278 -35.48 2.06 -21.12
C VAL A 278 -34.70 2.97 -22.06
N ASN A 279 -33.39 2.79 -22.13
CA ASN A 279 -32.53 3.52 -23.06
C ASN A 279 -32.76 2.98 -24.48
N ARG A 280 -32.95 3.89 -25.44
CA ARG A 280 -33.24 3.59 -26.85
C ARG A 280 -32.14 4.03 -27.81
N THR A 281 -31.05 4.61 -27.30
CA THR A 281 -29.83 4.87 -28.06
C THR A 281 -29.29 3.55 -28.59
N SER A 282 -28.59 3.60 -29.72
CA SER A 282 -27.95 2.40 -30.26
C SER A 282 -26.91 1.81 -29.29
N GLY A 283 -26.63 0.52 -29.42
CA GLY A 283 -25.62 -0.19 -28.61
C GLY A 283 -26.16 -0.84 -27.33
N TYR A 284 -25.23 -1.39 -26.56
CA TYR A 284 -25.48 -2.18 -25.35
C TYR A 284 -24.60 -1.69 -24.18
N PRO A 285 -24.92 -2.08 -22.92
CA PRO A 285 -24.10 -1.76 -21.75
C PRO A 285 -22.71 -2.38 -21.80
N ILE A 286 -21.82 -1.90 -20.93
CA ILE A 286 -20.51 -2.51 -20.59
C ILE A 286 -20.69 -4.03 -20.41
N LEU A 287 -19.81 -4.84 -20.98
CA LEU A 287 -19.85 -6.29 -20.78
C LEU A 287 -19.48 -6.65 -19.33
N THR A 288 -20.17 -7.65 -18.77
CA THR A 288 -19.74 -8.22 -17.49
C THR A 288 -18.62 -9.23 -17.72
N LEU A 289 -17.79 -9.47 -16.70
CA LEU A 289 -16.79 -10.55 -16.77
C LEU A 289 -17.44 -11.94 -16.97
N ASN A 290 -18.69 -12.11 -16.53
CA ASN A 290 -19.46 -13.32 -16.79
C ASN A 290 -19.84 -13.46 -18.27
N ASP A 291 -20.22 -12.36 -18.94
CA ASP A 291 -20.50 -12.34 -20.38
C ASP A 291 -19.25 -12.78 -21.17
N VAL A 292 -18.11 -12.14 -20.87
CA VAL A 292 -16.80 -12.42 -21.48
C VAL A 292 -16.41 -13.89 -21.29
N PHE A 293 -16.47 -14.38 -20.05
CA PHE A 293 -16.12 -15.76 -19.74
C PHE A 293 -17.05 -16.75 -20.44
N ALA A 294 -18.37 -16.57 -20.33
CA ALA A 294 -19.34 -17.46 -20.95
C ALA A 294 -19.15 -17.56 -22.47
N ALA A 295 -18.93 -16.42 -23.14
CA ALA A 295 -18.70 -16.38 -24.58
C ALA A 295 -17.44 -17.12 -25.01
N SER A 296 -16.34 -17.02 -24.25
CA SER A 296 -15.07 -17.71 -24.56
C SER A 296 -15.21 -19.25 -24.62
N GLN A 297 -16.20 -19.80 -23.91
CA GLN A 297 -16.44 -21.25 -23.83
C GLN A 297 -17.40 -21.76 -24.91
N VAL A 298 -18.17 -20.88 -25.57
CA VAL A 298 -19.16 -21.27 -26.57
C VAL A 298 -18.55 -22.04 -27.75
N PRO A 299 -17.39 -21.66 -28.32
CA PRO A 299 -16.79 -22.39 -29.44
C PRO A 299 -16.50 -23.87 -29.15
N LEU A 300 -16.20 -24.23 -27.90
CA LEU A 300 -15.87 -25.61 -27.50
C LEU A 300 -17.04 -26.59 -27.67
N LYS A 301 -18.27 -26.07 -27.80
CA LYS A 301 -19.46 -26.88 -28.11
C LYS A 301 -19.60 -27.20 -29.60
N SER A 302 -18.84 -26.54 -30.47
CA SER A 302 -18.87 -26.75 -31.91
C SER A 302 -17.90 -27.87 -32.32
N LEU A 303 -18.44 -28.89 -32.98
CA LEU A 303 -17.64 -29.98 -33.55
C LEU A 303 -16.68 -29.49 -34.64
N GLU A 304 -17.09 -28.46 -35.40
CA GLU A 304 -16.26 -27.84 -36.44
C GLU A 304 -15.04 -27.16 -35.82
N PHE A 305 -15.26 -26.30 -34.82
CA PHE A 305 -14.19 -25.63 -34.09
C PHE A 305 -13.21 -26.63 -33.45
N ASN A 306 -13.73 -27.66 -32.79
CA ASN A 306 -12.90 -28.67 -32.13
C ASN A 306 -11.98 -29.41 -33.13
N ARG A 307 -12.49 -29.75 -34.32
CA ARG A 307 -11.67 -30.33 -35.41
C ARG A 307 -10.58 -29.37 -35.88
N SER A 308 -10.88 -28.08 -35.97
CA SER A 308 -9.92 -27.04 -36.35
C SER A 308 -8.78 -26.88 -35.34
N ILE A 309 -9.06 -27.02 -34.04
CA ILE A 309 -8.05 -27.01 -32.97
C ILE A 309 -7.17 -28.27 -33.04
N GLU A 310 -7.78 -29.45 -33.18
CA GLU A 310 -7.04 -30.72 -33.30
C GLU A 310 -6.14 -30.74 -34.54
N ALA A 311 -6.63 -30.22 -35.67
CA ALA A 311 -5.86 -30.13 -36.92
C ALA A 311 -4.61 -29.23 -36.80
N ARG A 312 -4.62 -28.27 -35.88
CA ARG A 312 -3.48 -27.40 -35.55
C ARG A 312 -2.52 -28.02 -34.53
N GLY A 313 -2.83 -29.23 -34.03
CA GLY A 313 -2.00 -29.95 -33.06
C GLY A 313 -2.02 -29.37 -31.65
N VAL A 314 -3.02 -28.55 -31.31
CA VAL A 314 -3.16 -27.90 -30.00
C VAL A 314 -4.04 -28.76 -29.10
N LYS A 315 -3.58 -29.03 -27.87
CA LYS A 315 -4.40 -29.71 -26.86
C LYS A 315 -5.39 -28.73 -26.26
N PHE A 316 -6.62 -29.18 -26.01
CA PHE A 316 -7.63 -28.35 -25.33
C PHE A 316 -7.20 -27.87 -23.93
N SER A 317 -6.33 -28.61 -23.23
CA SER A 317 -5.75 -28.17 -21.95
C SER A 317 -4.83 -26.96 -22.06
N ASP A 318 -4.29 -26.73 -23.26
CA ASP A 318 -3.34 -25.66 -23.55
C ASP A 318 -4.02 -24.53 -24.37
N LEU A 319 -5.33 -24.59 -24.59
CA LEU A 319 -6.08 -23.65 -25.41
C LEU A 319 -6.56 -22.47 -24.55
N ALA A 320 -6.21 -21.25 -24.95
CA ALA A 320 -6.69 -20.01 -24.35
C ALA A 320 -7.49 -19.21 -25.36
N CYS A 321 -8.75 -18.93 -25.06
CA CYS A 321 -9.61 -18.12 -25.92
C CYS A 321 -9.98 -16.82 -25.20
N ILE A 322 -9.76 -15.70 -25.87
CA ILE A 322 -10.19 -14.37 -25.44
C ILE A 322 -11.35 -13.92 -26.32
N THR A 323 -12.03 -12.85 -25.92
CA THR A 323 -13.18 -12.33 -26.64
C THR A 323 -13.01 -10.89 -27.10
N PRO A 324 -12.38 -10.65 -28.26
CA PRO A 324 -12.29 -9.32 -28.85
C PRO A 324 -13.69 -8.70 -29.07
N PHE A 325 -13.82 -7.40 -28.81
CA PHE A 325 -15.10 -6.69 -28.94
C PHE A 325 -15.47 -6.47 -30.41
N ALA A 326 -16.72 -6.71 -30.78
CA ALA A 326 -17.15 -6.83 -32.18
C ALA A 326 -17.38 -5.50 -32.91
N GLY A 327 -17.53 -4.37 -32.20
CA GLY A 327 -17.88 -3.08 -32.79
C GLY A 327 -19.22 -3.09 -33.54
N TRP A 328 -19.40 -2.16 -34.49
CA TRP A 328 -20.56 -2.13 -35.39
C TRP A 328 -20.07 -1.85 -36.81
N PHE A 329 -20.48 -2.68 -37.77
CA PHE A 329 -20.04 -2.62 -39.18
C PHE A 329 -21.20 -2.78 -40.17
N GLY A 330 -22.40 -2.34 -39.77
CA GLY A 330 -23.61 -2.38 -40.60
C GLY A 330 -24.68 -3.35 -40.12
N GLN A 331 -25.64 -3.64 -40.99
CA GLN A 331 -26.94 -4.20 -40.61
C GLN A 331 -26.96 -5.70 -40.29
N GLU A 332 -25.96 -6.48 -40.70
CA GLU A 332 -25.99 -7.95 -40.57
C GLU A 332 -26.03 -8.45 -39.12
N GLU A 333 -25.49 -7.65 -38.20
CA GLU A 333 -25.37 -7.99 -36.77
C GLU A 333 -26.31 -7.15 -35.88
N GLU A 334 -27.13 -6.28 -36.48
CA GLU A 334 -28.11 -5.47 -35.75
C GLU A 334 -29.20 -6.33 -35.10
N GLY A 335 -29.59 -5.94 -33.88
CA GLY A 335 -30.55 -6.70 -33.07
C GLY A 335 -29.99 -7.97 -32.44
N ARG A 336 -28.67 -8.20 -32.50
CA ARG A 336 -27.96 -9.24 -31.77
C ARG A 336 -26.80 -8.63 -30.98
N ARG A 337 -26.66 -9.05 -29.73
CA ARG A 337 -25.47 -8.76 -28.94
C ARG A 337 -24.38 -9.76 -29.32
N VAL A 338 -23.44 -9.37 -30.16
CA VAL A 338 -22.42 -10.28 -30.73
C VAL A 338 -21.03 -10.02 -30.16
N ILE A 339 -20.25 -11.08 -30.03
CA ILE A 339 -18.86 -11.01 -29.57
C ILE A 339 -17.99 -11.94 -30.41
N ARG A 340 -16.74 -11.55 -30.65
CA ARG A 340 -15.76 -12.36 -31.38
C ARG A 340 -14.98 -13.20 -30.38
N VAL A 341 -14.47 -14.36 -30.81
CA VAL A 341 -13.59 -15.23 -30.03
C VAL A 341 -12.36 -15.55 -30.87
N GLN A 342 -11.19 -15.27 -30.30
CA GLN A 342 -9.88 -15.59 -30.86
C GLN A 342 -9.13 -16.46 -29.86
N CYS A 343 -8.46 -17.50 -30.35
CA CYS A 343 -7.77 -18.47 -29.49
C CYS A 343 -6.26 -18.48 -29.72
N PHE A 344 -5.55 -18.96 -28.70
CA PHE A 344 -4.11 -18.93 -28.51
C PHE A 344 -3.69 -20.25 -27.86
N THR A 345 -2.38 -20.54 -27.83
CA THR A 345 -1.85 -21.72 -27.13
C THR A 345 -0.86 -21.36 -26.01
N LEU A 346 -1.09 -21.95 -24.84
CA LEU A 346 -0.25 -21.89 -23.64
C LEU A 346 0.93 -22.87 -23.68
N GLN A 347 1.06 -23.66 -24.75
CA GLN A 347 2.04 -24.75 -24.78
C GLN A 347 3.48 -24.19 -24.66
N GLY A 348 4.11 -24.39 -23.50
CA GLY A 348 5.50 -23.97 -23.26
C GLY A 348 5.71 -22.50 -22.91
N THR A 349 4.65 -21.70 -22.70
CA THR A 349 4.76 -20.33 -22.17
C THR A 349 3.45 -19.87 -21.51
N THR A 350 3.56 -18.97 -20.54
CA THR A 350 2.38 -18.26 -19.98
C THR A 350 1.99 -17.03 -20.78
N ASN A 351 2.87 -16.53 -21.65
CA ASN A 351 2.58 -15.42 -22.56
C ASN A 351 1.89 -15.92 -23.83
N TYR A 352 0.63 -16.34 -23.69
CA TYR A 352 -0.14 -16.90 -24.80
C TYR A 352 -0.49 -15.85 -25.86
N PHE A 353 -0.50 -14.55 -25.54
CA PHE A 353 -0.74 -13.49 -26.53
C PHE A 353 0.27 -13.53 -27.68
N MET A 354 1.50 -13.98 -27.43
CA MET A 354 2.52 -14.17 -28.47
C MET A 354 2.29 -15.41 -29.34
N ARG A 355 1.24 -16.21 -29.07
CA ARG A 355 0.98 -17.51 -29.72
C ARG A 355 -0.45 -17.64 -30.26
N PRO A 356 -0.90 -16.72 -31.14
CA PRO A 356 -2.24 -16.77 -31.72
C PRO A 356 -2.42 -18.01 -32.61
N LEU A 357 -3.65 -18.55 -32.60
CA LEU A 357 -4.12 -19.50 -33.60
C LEU A 357 -4.70 -18.71 -34.78
N GLU A 358 -3.82 -18.01 -35.51
CA GLU A 358 -4.22 -17.12 -36.59
C GLU A 358 -5.02 -17.88 -37.67
N GLY A 359 -5.98 -17.19 -38.28
CA GLY A 359 -6.86 -17.74 -39.30
C GLY A 359 -8.05 -18.51 -38.75
N LEU A 360 -8.22 -18.64 -37.43
CA LEU A 360 -9.40 -19.22 -36.80
C LEU A 360 -10.13 -18.18 -35.93
N TYR A 361 -11.32 -17.76 -36.36
CA TYR A 361 -12.14 -16.77 -35.65
C TYR A 361 -13.57 -17.25 -35.51
N VAL A 362 -14.18 -16.98 -34.36
CA VAL A 362 -15.57 -17.39 -34.09
C VAL A 362 -16.38 -16.17 -33.69
N THR A 363 -17.62 -16.10 -34.17
CA THR A 363 -18.61 -15.10 -33.77
C THR A 363 -19.69 -15.78 -32.94
N VAL A 364 -20.01 -15.19 -31.79
CA VAL A 364 -20.95 -15.75 -30.81
C VAL A 364 -22.08 -14.75 -30.57
N ASP A 365 -23.32 -15.27 -30.51
CA ASP A 365 -24.49 -14.57 -30.00
C ASP A 365 -24.43 -14.62 -28.47
N LEU A 366 -24.21 -13.48 -27.83
CA LEU A 366 -23.96 -13.40 -26.39
C LEU A 366 -25.22 -13.67 -25.57
N ASP A 367 -26.41 -13.37 -26.11
CA ASP A 367 -27.67 -13.58 -25.40
C ASP A 367 -28.13 -15.02 -25.50
N LYS A 368 -27.85 -15.71 -26.62
CA LYS A 368 -28.18 -17.13 -26.81
C LYS A 368 -27.06 -18.07 -26.42
N LEU A 369 -25.83 -17.57 -26.27
CA LEU A 369 -24.60 -18.36 -26.09
C LEU A 369 -24.42 -19.43 -27.18
N GLU A 370 -24.61 -19.01 -28.43
CA GLU A 370 -24.54 -19.84 -29.64
C GLU A 370 -23.51 -19.32 -30.63
N VAL A 371 -22.84 -20.25 -31.35
CA VAL A 371 -21.94 -19.88 -32.46
C VAL A 371 -22.77 -19.41 -33.66
N ILE A 372 -22.49 -18.20 -34.14
CA ILE A 372 -23.10 -17.62 -35.35
C ILE A 372 -22.27 -17.97 -36.59
N LYS A 373 -20.95 -17.79 -36.51
CA LYS A 373 -20.03 -17.92 -37.65
C LYS A 373 -18.69 -18.48 -37.16
N ILE A 374 -18.14 -19.43 -37.90
CA ILE A 374 -16.75 -19.89 -37.77
C ILE A 374 -16.05 -19.55 -39.08
N VAL A 375 -14.89 -18.92 -38.98
CA VAL A 375 -13.98 -18.67 -40.09
C VAL A 375 -12.71 -19.45 -39.81
N ASP A 376 -12.36 -20.40 -40.68
CA ASP A 376 -11.10 -21.14 -40.64
C ASP A 376 -10.38 -21.00 -42.00
N LYS A 377 -9.32 -20.19 -42.05
CA LYS A 377 -8.47 -19.95 -43.23
C LYS A 377 -7.44 -21.07 -43.47
N GLY A 378 -7.43 -22.12 -42.66
CA GLY A 378 -6.43 -23.19 -42.68
C GLY A 378 -5.24 -22.93 -41.76
N PRO A 379 -4.21 -23.81 -41.78
CA PRO A 379 -3.12 -23.78 -40.82
C PRO A 379 -2.11 -22.68 -41.14
N ILE A 380 -2.15 -21.60 -40.36
CA ILE A 380 -1.06 -20.62 -40.27
C ILE A 380 -0.07 -21.11 -39.20
N PRO A 381 1.26 -21.01 -39.41
CA PRO A 381 2.24 -21.41 -38.40
C PRO A 381 2.00 -20.71 -37.06
N ILE A 382 1.96 -21.50 -35.97
CA ILE A 382 1.84 -20.96 -34.61
C ILE A 382 3.23 -20.49 -34.17
N PRO A 383 3.39 -19.24 -33.72
CA PRO A 383 4.67 -18.76 -33.21
C PRO A 383 5.27 -19.63 -32.10
N LYS A 384 6.61 -19.62 -32.01
CA LYS A 384 7.33 -20.41 -31.00
C LYS A 384 7.16 -19.81 -29.61
N ALA A 385 7.07 -20.68 -28.60
CA ALA A 385 7.04 -20.23 -27.20
C ALA A 385 8.41 -19.72 -26.68
N SER A 386 9.50 -20.10 -27.35
CA SER A 386 10.85 -19.71 -26.94
C SER A 386 11.05 -18.20 -26.98
N GLY A 387 11.50 -17.62 -25.87
CA GLY A 387 11.75 -16.18 -25.78
C GLY A 387 10.55 -15.32 -25.39
N THR A 388 9.40 -15.94 -25.05
CA THR A 388 8.17 -15.20 -24.69
C THR A 388 7.91 -15.06 -23.19
N GLU A 389 8.60 -15.84 -22.34
CA GLU A 389 8.40 -15.84 -20.89
C GLU A 389 9.03 -14.60 -20.25
N TYR A 390 8.25 -13.88 -19.44
CA TYR A 390 8.62 -12.58 -18.85
C TYR A 390 8.87 -12.66 -17.34
N ARG A 391 8.48 -13.75 -16.68
CA ARG A 391 8.61 -13.90 -15.23
C ARG A 391 10.06 -14.21 -14.86
N PHE A 392 10.66 -13.31 -14.08
CA PHE A 392 12.05 -13.39 -13.62
C PHE A 392 12.45 -14.77 -13.07
N GLY A 393 11.61 -15.40 -12.23
CA GLY A 393 11.92 -16.70 -11.61
C GLY A 393 11.86 -17.91 -12.55
N VAL A 394 11.37 -17.74 -13.79
CA VAL A 394 11.23 -18.82 -14.79
C VAL A 394 12.24 -18.66 -15.93
N GLN A 395 12.77 -17.44 -16.13
CA GLN A 395 13.76 -17.18 -17.16
C GLN A 395 15.11 -17.83 -16.82
N ASN A 396 15.67 -18.56 -17.79
CA ASN A 396 16.96 -19.26 -17.66
C ASN A 396 18.12 -18.54 -18.39
N LYS A 397 17.88 -17.35 -18.96
CA LYS A 397 18.92 -16.60 -19.70
C LYS A 397 19.71 -15.70 -18.75
N PRO A 398 21.05 -15.75 -18.75
CA PRO A 398 21.86 -14.82 -17.98
C PRO A 398 21.69 -13.40 -18.53
N VAL A 399 21.45 -12.43 -17.65
CA VAL A 399 21.41 -11.01 -18.01
C VAL A 399 22.82 -10.45 -17.95
N HIS A 400 23.30 -9.89 -19.06
CA HIS A 400 24.61 -9.24 -19.15
C HIS A 400 24.53 -7.74 -18.84
N MET A 401 24.06 -7.40 -17.64
CA MET A 401 24.02 -6.04 -17.13
C MET A 401 24.44 -6.01 -15.66
N ASP A 402 25.12 -4.93 -15.25
CA ASP A 402 25.45 -4.70 -13.85
C ASP A 402 24.18 -4.51 -13.02
N ARG A 403 24.18 -5.06 -11.80
CA ARG A 403 23.03 -4.95 -10.91
C ARG A 403 22.85 -3.50 -10.44
N ILE A 404 21.65 -2.96 -10.63
CA ILE A 404 21.26 -1.68 -10.05
C ILE A 404 21.06 -1.85 -8.54
N ASN A 405 21.66 -0.95 -7.76
CA ASN A 405 21.47 -0.93 -6.30
C ASN A 405 20.04 -0.48 -5.96
N PRO A 406 19.32 -1.17 -5.05
CA PRO A 406 18.00 -0.72 -4.61
C PRO A 406 18.06 0.68 -4.01
N ILE A 407 17.16 1.56 -4.42
CA ILE A 407 16.97 2.90 -3.85
C ILE A 407 15.81 2.83 -2.84
N SER A 408 16.01 3.39 -1.65
CA SER A 408 14.95 3.57 -0.65
C SER A 408 14.86 5.04 -0.28
N MET A 409 13.75 5.69 -0.60
CA MET A 409 13.45 7.04 -0.11
C MET A 409 12.83 6.93 1.28
N GLU A 410 13.53 7.47 2.29
CA GLU A 410 13.00 7.57 3.65
C GLU A 410 12.41 8.96 3.87
N GLN A 411 11.19 9.00 4.41
CA GLN A 411 10.56 10.22 4.90
C GLN A 411 10.58 10.19 6.43
N PRO A 412 11.50 10.92 7.09
CA PRO A 412 11.74 10.77 8.53
C PRO A 412 10.51 11.01 9.39
N ASP A 413 9.65 11.92 8.95
CA ASP A 413 8.40 12.32 9.61
C ASP A 413 7.14 11.69 8.98
N GLY A 414 7.33 10.72 8.08
CA GLY A 414 6.26 10.15 7.26
C GLY A 414 5.86 11.03 6.08
N PRO A 415 4.82 10.63 5.32
CA PRO A 415 4.34 11.42 4.18
C PRO A 415 3.74 12.76 4.63
N SER A 416 3.93 13.81 3.83
CA SER A 416 3.40 15.15 4.11
C SER A 416 1.92 15.30 3.74
N PHE A 417 1.32 14.30 3.09
CA PHE A 417 -0.11 14.27 2.78
C PHE A 417 -0.91 13.56 3.89
N ARG A 418 -2.19 13.91 3.99
CA ARG A 418 -3.15 13.24 4.85
C ARG A 418 -4.37 12.86 4.02
N VAL A 419 -4.91 11.68 4.29
CA VAL A 419 -6.19 11.22 3.72
C VAL A 419 -7.20 11.22 4.85
N GLU A 420 -8.16 12.15 4.79
CA GLU A 420 -9.27 12.23 5.74
C GLU A 420 -10.46 11.44 5.22
N ASP A 421 -11.10 10.69 6.11
CA ASP A 421 -12.31 9.91 5.83
C ASP A 421 -12.20 9.02 4.57
N GLY A 422 -11.00 8.49 4.29
CA GLY A 422 -10.70 7.56 3.20
C GLY A 422 -10.49 8.20 1.82
N HIS A 423 -11.09 9.36 1.53
CA HIS A 423 -11.14 9.91 0.18
C HIS A 423 -10.69 11.37 0.04
N LEU A 424 -10.66 12.16 1.12
CA LEU A 424 -10.29 13.58 1.04
C LEU A 424 -8.79 13.76 1.27
N VAL A 425 -8.06 14.07 0.21
CA VAL A 425 -6.61 14.25 0.23
C VAL A 425 -6.25 15.70 0.52
N LYS A 426 -5.34 15.90 1.47
CA LYS A 426 -4.73 17.20 1.78
C LYS A 426 -3.23 17.07 1.69
N TRP A 427 -2.60 17.88 0.85
CA TRP A 427 -1.15 17.86 0.66
C TRP A 427 -0.63 19.23 0.27
N ALA A 428 0.40 19.72 0.97
CA ALA A 428 0.95 21.06 0.77
C ALA A 428 -0.16 22.13 0.71
N ASN A 429 -0.38 22.74 -0.45
CA ASN A 429 -1.44 23.70 -0.72
C ASN A 429 -2.68 23.10 -1.42
N TRP A 430 -2.73 21.80 -1.70
CA TRP A 430 -3.84 21.14 -2.37
C TRP A 430 -4.83 20.48 -1.41
N VAL A 431 -6.11 20.54 -1.81
CA VAL A 431 -7.20 19.72 -1.27
C VAL A 431 -8.00 19.18 -2.45
N PHE A 432 -8.24 17.86 -2.47
CA PHE A 432 -9.10 17.22 -3.47
C PHE A 432 -9.69 15.91 -2.93
N HIS A 433 -10.78 15.45 -3.54
CA HIS A 433 -11.40 14.16 -3.30
C HIS A 433 -10.95 13.16 -4.37
N VAL A 434 -10.67 11.92 -3.98
CA VAL A 434 -10.32 10.83 -4.90
C VAL A 434 -11.20 9.62 -4.63
N LYS A 435 -11.72 8.99 -5.69
CA LYS A 435 -12.51 7.76 -5.59
C LYS A 435 -12.29 6.81 -6.75
N ALA A 436 -12.60 5.55 -6.50
CA ALA A 436 -12.79 4.54 -7.51
C ALA A 436 -14.21 4.62 -8.12
N ASP A 437 -14.32 4.32 -9.41
CA ASP A 437 -15.54 4.25 -10.20
C ASP A 437 -15.47 3.04 -11.14
N GLN A 438 -16.59 2.37 -11.36
CA GLN A 438 -16.64 1.13 -12.14
C GLN A 438 -16.28 1.36 -13.61
N ARG A 439 -16.73 2.45 -14.23
CA ARG A 439 -16.45 2.74 -15.64
C ARG A 439 -15.16 3.55 -15.79
N ALA A 440 -15.05 4.65 -15.06
CA ALA A 440 -13.97 5.63 -15.20
C ALA A 440 -12.66 5.23 -14.50
N GLY A 441 -12.68 4.23 -13.61
CA GLY A 441 -11.51 3.85 -12.81
C GLY A 441 -11.27 4.87 -11.69
N MET A 442 -10.32 5.79 -11.84
CA MET A 442 -10.00 6.80 -10.83
C MET A 442 -10.60 8.17 -11.20
N ILE A 443 -11.32 8.78 -10.26
CA ILE A 443 -11.89 10.12 -10.40
C ILE A 443 -11.30 11.06 -9.36
N ILE A 444 -10.79 12.22 -9.82
CA ILE A 444 -10.38 13.35 -8.97
C ILE A 444 -11.51 14.37 -8.95
N SER A 445 -11.92 14.85 -7.77
CA SER A 445 -12.97 15.86 -7.63
C SER A 445 -12.57 17.01 -6.70
N GLN A 446 -13.18 18.18 -6.90
CA GLN A 446 -13.03 19.40 -6.12
C GLN A 446 -11.56 19.82 -5.88
N ALA A 447 -10.72 19.69 -6.89
CA ALA A 447 -9.33 20.11 -6.83
C ALA A 447 -9.24 21.62 -6.57
N THR A 448 -8.74 21.94 -5.37
CA THR A 448 -8.67 23.28 -4.82
C THR A 448 -7.23 23.52 -4.35
N VAL A 449 -6.66 24.65 -4.77
CA VAL A 449 -5.31 25.07 -4.36
C VAL A 449 -5.42 26.27 -3.44
N ARG A 450 -4.68 26.25 -2.33
CA ARG A 450 -4.55 27.36 -1.41
C ARG A 450 -3.52 28.34 -1.95
N ASP A 451 -3.95 29.59 -2.12
CA ASP A 451 -3.06 30.69 -2.45
C ASP A 451 -2.04 30.88 -1.30
N SER A 452 -0.76 30.86 -1.63
CA SER A 452 0.30 30.91 -0.62
C SER A 452 0.52 32.31 -0.03
N GLU A 453 0.08 33.36 -0.71
CA GLU A 453 0.18 34.74 -0.21
C GLU A 453 -1.01 35.09 0.70
N THR A 454 -2.22 34.67 0.32
CA THR A 454 -3.46 35.06 1.03
C THR A 454 -4.04 33.97 1.92
N GLY A 455 -3.65 32.71 1.70
CA GLY A 455 -4.24 31.55 2.36
C GLY A 455 -5.64 31.19 1.85
N GLU A 456 -6.18 31.89 0.84
CA GLU A 456 -7.51 31.63 0.28
C GLU A 456 -7.53 30.29 -0.47
N PRO A 457 -8.50 29.39 -0.20
CA PRO A 457 -8.72 28.21 -1.02
C PRO A 457 -9.41 28.61 -2.33
N ARG A 458 -8.79 28.27 -3.46
CA ARG A 458 -9.24 28.66 -4.80
C ARG A 458 -9.46 27.44 -5.68
N SER A 459 -10.64 27.37 -6.28
CA SER A 459 -11.05 26.21 -7.09
C SER A 459 -10.35 26.22 -8.45
N VAL A 460 -9.99 25.02 -8.93
CA VAL A 460 -9.31 24.80 -10.21
C VAL A 460 -10.14 23.87 -11.09
N MET A 461 -10.53 22.70 -10.56
CA MET A 461 -11.25 21.68 -11.32
C MET A 461 -12.25 20.97 -10.42
N TYR A 462 -13.51 20.89 -10.85
CA TYR A 462 -14.56 20.20 -10.12
C TYR A 462 -14.47 18.68 -10.25
N LYS A 463 -14.21 18.15 -11.45
CA LYS A 463 -14.17 16.70 -11.72
C LYS A 463 -13.26 16.37 -12.90
N GLY A 464 -12.35 15.42 -12.71
CA GLY A 464 -11.38 14.96 -13.71
C GLY A 464 -11.24 13.45 -13.75
N PHE A 465 -11.38 12.84 -14.93
CA PHE A 465 -11.21 11.39 -15.15
C PHE A 465 -11.02 11.03 -16.64
N PRO A 466 -10.44 9.86 -16.98
CA PRO A 466 -10.45 9.34 -18.35
C PRO A 466 -11.89 8.92 -18.73
N SER A 467 -12.46 9.65 -19.67
CA SER A 467 -13.85 9.50 -20.10
C SER A 467 -14.05 8.32 -21.04
N GLU A 468 -13.09 8.11 -21.95
CA GLU A 468 -13.09 6.94 -22.85
C GLU A 468 -11.68 6.69 -23.40
N LEU A 469 -11.41 5.44 -23.78
CA LEU A 469 -10.24 5.03 -24.56
C LEU A 469 -10.70 4.58 -25.94
N PHE A 470 -9.86 4.73 -26.96
CA PHE A 470 -10.11 4.18 -28.30
C PHE A 470 -8.82 3.61 -28.88
N VAL A 471 -8.83 2.31 -29.17
CA VAL A 471 -7.67 1.54 -29.64
C VAL A 471 -7.98 0.87 -30.99
N PRO A 472 -7.97 1.62 -32.12
CA PRO A 472 -8.19 1.06 -33.44
C PRO A 472 -6.94 0.36 -33.99
N TYR A 473 -7.12 -0.88 -34.44
CA TYR A 473 -6.11 -1.63 -35.19
C TYR A 473 -6.25 -1.40 -36.70
N MET A 474 -5.12 -1.36 -37.41
CA MET A 474 -5.02 -0.96 -38.82
C MET A 474 -4.94 -2.16 -39.79
N ASP A 475 -5.47 -3.32 -39.42
CA ASP A 475 -5.56 -4.49 -40.30
C ASP A 475 -7.02 -4.73 -40.75
N PRO A 476 -7.32 -4.57 -42.07
CA PRO A 476 -8.68 -4.71 -42.59
C PRO A 476 -9.14 -6.16 -42.80
N GLU A 477 -8.32 -7.17 -42.47
CA GLU A 477 -8.72 -8.57 -42.63
C GLU A 477 -9.80 -9.01 -41.62
N GLU A 478 -10.53 -10.08 -41.97
CA GLU A 478 -11.65 -10.68 -41.20
C GLU A 478 -11.38 -10.88 -39.70
N GLY A 479 -10.13 -11.13 -39.29
CA GLY A 479 -9.73 -11.34 -37.90
C GLY A 479 -9.45 -10.06 -37.09
N TRP A 480 -9.38 -8.91 -37.76
CA TRP A 480 -8.79 -7.69 -37.22
C TRP A 480 -9.60 -6.42 -37.45
N TYR A 481 -10.33 -6.30 -38.58
CA TYR A 481 -11.01 -5.05 -38.97
C TYR A 481 -11.94 -4.48 -37.89
N TYR A 482 -12.48 -5.35 -37.03
CA TYR A 482 -13.43 -4.98 -36.00
C TYR A 482 -12.78 -4.53 -34.68
N LYS A 483 -11.45 -4.68 -34.53
CA LYS A 483 -10.71 -4.38 -33.29
C LYS A 483 -10.51 -2.87 -33.14
N GLY A 484 -11.55 -2.19 -32.68
CA GLY A 484 -11.53 -0.79 -32.26
C GLY A 484 -12.05 -0.68 -30.83
N TYR A 485 -11.21 -1.05 -29.87
CA TYR A 485 -11.63 -1.22 -28.47
C TYR A 485 -11.94 0.12 -27.82
N MET A 486 -13.05 0.17 -27.08
CA MET A 486 -13.48 1.31 -26.26
C MET A 486 -13.41 0.93 -24.79
N ASP A 487 -12.20 0.78 -24.27
CA ASP A 487 -11.91 0.03 -23.04
C ASP A 487 -12.75 0.44 -21.82
N ALA A 488 -12.96 1.75 -21.61
CA ALA A 488 -13.72 2.22 -20.47
C ALA A 488 -15.20 1.88 -20.61
N GLY A 489 -15.81 2.07 -21.78
CA GLY A 489 -17.22 1.79 -21.98
C GLY A 489 -17.56 0.33 -22.36
N GLU A 490 -16.62 -0.47 -22.83
CA GLU A 490 -16.88 -1.87 -23.21
C GLU A 490 -16.58 -2.84 -22.06
N LEU A 491 -15.62 -2.51 -21.17
CA LEU A 491 -15.25 -3.37 -20.03
C LEU A 491 -15.23 -2.64 -18.68
N GLY A 492 -14.91 -1.35 -18.67
CA GLY A 492 -14.77 -0.54 -17.45
C GLY A 492 -13.36 -0.58 -16.88
N LEU A 493 -12.79 0.60 -16.60
CA LEU A 493 -11.41 0.72 -16.07
C LEU A 493 -11.29 0.33 -14.59
N GLY A 494 -12.40 0.35 -13.85
CA GLY A 494 -12.41 0.03 -12.41
C GLY A 494 -12.19 -1.46 -12.13
N PRO A 495 -13.06 -2.35 -12.63
CA PRO A 495 -12.92 -3.80 -12.46
C PRO A 495 -11.63 -4.38 -13.06
N THR A 496 -11.02 -3.69 -14.03
CA THR A 496 -9.78 -4.08 -14.69
C THR A 496 -8.53 -3.49 -14.02
N ALA A 497 -8.70 -2.61 -13.02
CA ALA A 497 -7.61 -2.08 -12.22
C ALA A 497 -7.15 -3.11 -11.17
N MET A 498 -6.20 -3.95 -11.57
CA MET A 498 -5.64 -4.99 -10.72
C MET A 498 -4.87 -4.40 -9.53
N PRO A 499 -4.73 -5.14 -8.41
CA PRO A 499 -4.08 -4.61 -7.21
C PRO A 499 -2.64 -4.19 -7.48
N LEU A 500 -2.31 -2.93 -7.21
CA LEU A 500 -0.96 -2.41 -7.38
C LEU A 500 0.05 -3.18 -6.52
N VAL A 501 1.18 -3.56 -7.11
CA VAL A 501 2.26 -4.33 -6.50
C VAL A 501 3.17 -3.40 -5.67
N PRO A 502 3.18 -3.52 -4.33
CA PRO A 502 3.98 -2.64 -3.49
C PRO A 502 5.48 -2.72 -3.80
N LEU A 503 6.18 -1.60 -3.69
CA LEU A 503 7.58 -1.37 -4.03
C LEU A 503 7.91 -1.36 -5.53
N ASN A 504 7.09 -1.99 -6.38
CA ASN A 504 7.30 -2.01 -7.82
C ASN A 504 6.43 -0.96 -8.52
N ASP A 505 5.12 -0.94 -8.25
CA ASP A 505 4.20 0.03 -8.84
C ASP A 505 4.12 1.32 -8.03
N CYS A 506 4.25 1.20 -6.71
CA CYS A 506 4.17 2.32 -5.76
C CYS A 506 5.24 2.20 -4.67
N PRO A 507 5.83 3.32 -4.21
CA PRO A 507 6.90 3.30 -3.21
C PRO A 507 6.41 2.85 -1.83
N ARG A 508 7.36 2.53 -0.94
CA ARG A 508 7.11 1.94 0.39
C ARG A 508 6.12 2.73 1.27
N ASN A 509 6.12 4.05 1.14
CA ASN A 509 5.33 5.01 1.91
C ASN A 509 3.98 5.37 1.25
N ALA A 510 3.59 4.66 0.18
CA ALA A 510 2.32 4.90 -0.49
C ALA A 510 1.12 4.55 0.40
N TYR A 511 0.06 5.34 0.30
CA TYR A 511 -1.25 5.06 0.88
C TYR A 511 -2.15 4.44 -0.18
N TYR A 512 -2.80 3.31 0.11
CA TYR A 512 -3.65 2.60 -0.85
C TYR A 512 -5.13 2.82 -0.57
N ILE A 513 -5.92 2.89 -1.64
CA ILE A 513 -7.37 3.01 -1.63
C ILE A 513 -7.95 1.82 -2.41
N ASP A 514 -8.88 1.12 -1.79
CA ASP A 514 -9.59 -0.01 -2.38
C ASP A 514 -10.80 0.49 -3.19
N GLY A 515 -11.12 -0.21 -4.28
CA GLY A 515 -12.33 -0.01 -5.06
C GLY A 515 -13.48 -0.86 -4.54
N VAL A 516 -14.70 -0.33 -4.54
CA VAL A 516 -15.91 -1.10 -4.17
C VAL A 516 -16.92 -1.02 -5.30
N PHE A 517 -17.26 -2.17 -5.89
CA PHE A 517 -18.11 -2.29 -7.08
C PHE A 517 -19.25 -3.29 -6.85
N ALA A 518 -20.19 -3.36 -7.79
CA ALA A 518 -21.23 -4.39 -7.80
C ALA A 518 -20.93 -5.47 -8.84
N SER A 519 -21.13 -6.72 -8.47
CA SER A 519 -21.19 -7.86 -9.39
C SER A 519 -22.47 -7.82 -10.24
N PRO A 520 -22.58 -8.67 -11.28
CA PRO A 520 -23.78 -8.74 -12.12
C PRO A 520 -25.07 -9.12 -11.37
N ASP A 521 -24.97 -9.84 -10.25
CA ASP A 521 -26.08 -10.17 -9.35
C ASP A 521 -26.27 -9.16 -8.20
N GLY A 522 -25.56 -8.02 -8.26
CA GLY A 522 -25.65 -6.90 -7.33
C GLY A 522 -24.92 -7.10 -5.99
N LYS A 523 -24.08 -8.12 -5.85
CA LYS A 523 -23.24 -8.29 -4.65
C LYS A 523 -22.07 -7.31 -4.66
N PRO A 524 -21.67 -6.77 -3.51
CA PRO A 524 -20.48 -5.93 -3.43
C PRO A 524 -19.21 -6.76 -3.68
N ILE A 525 -18.30 -6.23 -4.49
CA ILE A 525 -16.94 -6.72 -4.75
C ILE A 525 -15.96 -5.65 -4.28
N VAL A 526 -14.92 -6.04 -3.56
CA VAL A 526 -13.83 -5.16 -3.15
C VAL A 526 -12.59 -5.47 -3.98
N GLN A 527 -12.04 -4.44 -4.63
CA GLN A 527 -10.82 -4.47 -5.40
C GLN A 527 -9.69 -3.84 -4.57
N PRO A 528 -8.79 -4.63 -3.96
CA PRO A 528 -7.80 -4.11 -3.03
C PRO A 528 -6.69 -3.34 -3.77
N ASN A 529 -6.08 -2.35 -3.11
CA ASN A 529 -4.93 -1.59 -3.59
C ASN A 529 -5.11 -1.01 -5.01
N MET A 530 -6.32 -0.58 -5.36
CA MET A 530 -6.64 -0.11 -6.71
C MET A 530 -5.96 1.23 -7.05
N ILE A 531 -5.93 2.14 -6.09
CA ILE A 531 -5.29 3.46 -6.23
C ILE A 531 -4.22 3.59 -5.16
N CYS A 532 -3.06 4.16 -5.50
CA CYS A 532 -2.04 4.52 -4.52
C CYS A 532 -1.73 6.03 -4.55
N LEU A 533 -1.49 6.62 -3.39
CA LEU A 533 -1.08 8.01 -3.19
C LEU A 533 0.34 8.04 -2.62
N PHE A 534 1.24 8.80 -3.24
CA PHE A 534 2.61 8.95 -2.73
C PHE A 534 3.27 10.26 -3.16
N GLU A 535 4.26 10.70 -2.40
CA GLU A 535 5.12 11.81 -2.78
C GLU A 535 6.29 11.30 -3.62
N ARG A 536 6.54 11.97 -4.74
CA ARG A 536 7.65 11.68 -5.65
C ARG A 536 8.72 12.76 -5.53
N TYR A 537 9.96 12.32 -5.36
CA TYR A 537 11.16 13.15 -5.42
C TYR A 537 12.16 12.50 -6.37
N ALA A 538 12.47 13.17 -7.47
CA ALA A 538 13.40 12.68 -8.51
C ALA A 538 14.69 13.50 -8.57
N GLY A 539 14.91 14.42 -7.63
CA GLY A 539 15.99 15.41 -7.70
C GLY A 539 15.69 16.57 -8.65
N ASP A 540 14.47 16.65 -9.19
CA ASP A 540 14.02 17.77 -10.03
C ASP A 540 14.05 19.10 -9.27
N ILE A 541 14.30 20.17 -10.02
CA ILE A 541 14.37 21.53 -9.47
C ILE A 541 13.02 22.22 -9.71
N SER A 542 12.47 22.81 -8.66
CA SER A 542 11.24 23.59 -8.74
C SER A 542 11.51 24.98 -9.29
N TRP A 543 12.49 25.69 -8.71
CA TRP A 543 13.10 26.89 -9.29
C TRP A 543 14.52 27.09 -8.74
N ARG A 544 15.39 27.78 -9.50
CA ARG A 544 16.73 28.15 -9.03
C ARG A 544 17.27 29.40 -9.70
N HIS A 545 18.21 30.07 -9.04
CA HIS A 545 19.00 31.15 -9.61
C HIS A 545 20.41 31.23 -9.00
N SER A 546 21.37 31.73 -9.77
CA SER A 546 22.71 32.05 -9.28
C SER A 546 23.13 33.36 -9.93
N GLU A 547 23.35 34.38 -9.11
CA GLU A 547 23.73 35.72 -9.56
C GLU A 547 25.25 35.82 -9.64
N ILE A 548 25.75 36.32 -10.77
CA ILE A 548 27.18 36.30 -11.12
C ILE A 548 27.79 37.70 -11.27
N LEU A 549 26.96 38.75 -11.30
CA LEU A 549 27.42 40.11 -11.57
C LEU A 549 27.95 40.82 -10.31
N PHE A 550 27.60 40.34 -9.12
CA PHE A 550 28.06 40.90 -7.85
C PHE A 550 29.21 40.07 -7.27
N ALA A 551 30.45 40.37 -7.68
CA ALA A 551 31.65 39.59 -7.33
C ALA A 551 31.90 39.38 -5.82
N ASN A 552 31.29 40.19 -4.95
CA ASN A 552 31.42 40.10 -3.49
C ASN A 552 30.17 39.52 -2.78
N ALA A 553 29.16 39.04 -3.51
CA ALA A 553 27.94 38.47 -2.95
C ALA A 553 27.71 37.04 -3.49
N ASP A 554 27.77 36.03 -2.63
CA ASP A 554 27.45 34.64 -3.01
C ASP A 554 25.93 34.43 -2.95
N ILE A 555 25.25 34.80 -4.03
CA ILE A 555 23.78 34.72 -4.14
C ILE A 555 23.42 33.50 -5.01
N ARG A 556 23.06 32.41 -4.34
CA ARG A 556 22.60 31.17 -4.98
C ARG A 556 21.39 30.63 -4.23
N GLU A 557 20.34 30.30 -4.98
CA GLU A 557 19.09 29.78 -4.44
C GLU A 557 18.59 28.66 -5.34
N SER A 558 18.10 27.58 -4.73
CA SER A 558 17.49 26.45 -5.44
C SER A 558 16.45 25.79 -4.53
N ARG A 559 15.27 25.49 -5.09
CA ARG A 559 14.20 24.79 -4.38
C ARG A 559 13.93 23.43 -5.02
N PRO A 560 13.83 22.36 -4.23
CA PRO A 560 13.55 21.01 -4.72
C PRO A 560 12.10 20.90 -5.18
N LYS A 561 11.86 20.03 -6.16
CA LYS A 561 10.51 19.69 -6.63
C LYS A 561 10.05 18.39 -5.97
N VAL A 562 8.99 18.48 -5.18
CA VAL A 562 8.24 17.34 -4.64
C VAL A 562 6.81 17.43 -5.16
N THR A 563 6.27 16.30 -5.58
CA THR A 563 4.94 16.22 -6.20
C THR A 563 4.13 15.10 -5.57
N LEU A 564 2.84 15.30 -5.39
CA LEU A 564 1.94 14.22 -4.97
C LEU A 564 1.39 13.51 -6.20
N VAL A 565 1.48 12.18 -6.24
CA VAL A 565 0.97 11.33 -7.31
C VAL A 565 -0.19 10.48 -6.78
N ALA A 566 -1.33 10.52 -7.46
CA ALA A 566 -2.37 9.50 -7.38
C ALA A 566 -2.24 8.60 -8.61
N ARG A 567 -1.99 7.31 -8.39
CA ARG A 567 -1.73 6.32 -9.43
C ARG A 567 -2.77 5.21 -9.41
N MET A 568 -3.21 4.81 -10.60
CA MET A 568 -3.98 3.59 -10.87
C MET A 568 -3.33 2.88 -12.07
N ALA A 569 -3.32 1.55 -12.06
CA ALA A 569 -2.95 0.75 -13.24
C ALA A 569 -4.12 -0.16 -13.59
N THR A 570 -4.44 -0.28 -14.87
CA THR A 570 -5.53 -1.13 -15.38
C THR A 570 -5.05 -1.98 -16.54
N SER A 571 -5.41 -3.27 -16.48
CA SER A 571 -5.01 -4.28 -17.45
C SER A 571 -6.23 -4.68 -18.28
N VAL A 572 -6.29 -4.23 -19.52
CA VAL A 572 -7.40 -4.51 -20.45
C VAL A 572 -6.90 -5.46 -21.52
N GLY A 573 -7.18 -6.74 -21.33
CA GLY A 573 -6.69 -7.80 -22.20
C GLY A 573 -5.16 -7.87 -22.16
N ASN A 574 -4.52 -7.49 -23.27
CA ASN A 574 -3.07 -7.52 -23.43
C ASN A 574 -2.38 -6.23 -22.95
N TYR A 575 -3.07 -5.08 -22.89
CA TYR A 575 -2.45 -3.80 -22.51
C TYR A 575 -2.56 -3.51 -21.02
N ASP A 576 -1.51 -2.87 -20.51
CA ASP A 576 -1.48 -2.26 -19.18
C ASP A 576 -1.40 -0.73 -19.33
N TYR A 577 -2.38 -0.02 -18.77
CA TYR A 577 -2.41 1.44 -18.73
C TYR A 577 -2.18 1.95 -17.31
N ILE A 578 -1.18 2.80 -17.13
CA ILE A 578 -0.87 3.48 -15.87
C ILE A 578 -1.33 4.93 -15.96
N PHE A 579 -2.27 5.30 -15.10
CA PHE A 579 -2.83 6.64 -14.98
C PHE A 579 -2.26 7.34 -13.75
N ASP A 580 -1.50 8.42 -13.97
CA ASP A 580 -0.97 9.26 -12.91
C ASP A 580 -1.63 10.65 -12.95
N TRP A 581 -2.22 11.06 -11.83
CA TRP A 581 -2.56 12.45 -11.54
C TRP A 581 -1.53 13.03 -10.58
N GLU A 582 -0.78 14.01 -11.05
CA GLU A 582 0.32 14.62 -10.32
C GLU A 582 0.00 16.07 -9.97
N PHE A 583 0.02 16.38 -8.67
CA PHE A 583 -0.18 17.72 -8.13
C PHE A 583 1.16 18.31 -7.70
N GLN A 584 1.42 19.54 -8.11
CA GLN A 584 2.66 20.26 -7.83
C GLN A 584 2.40 21.47 -6.94
N THR A 585 3.37 21.80 -6.08
CA THR A 585 3.24 22.93 -5.13
C THR A 585 3.10 24.29 -5.82
N ASP A 586 3.55 24.41 -7.07
CA ASP A 586 3.38 25.61 -7.90
C ASP A 586 1.97 25.77 -8.50
N GLY A 587 1.05 24.87 -8.15
CA GLY A 587 -0.34 24.88 -8.60
C GLY A 587 -0.56 24.13 -9.92
N LEU A 588 0.46 23.47 -10.49
CA LEU A 588 0.31 22.66 -11.69
C LEU A 588 -0.34 21.31 -11.39
N ILE A 589 -1.25 20.87 -12.28
CA ILE A 589 -1.74 19.49 -12.36
C ILE A 589 -1.19 18.87 -13.64
N ARG A 590 -0.48 17.74 -13.55
CA ARG A 590 -0.04 16.95 -14.71
C ARG A 590 -0.81 15.64 -14.72
N VAL A 591 -1.30 15.27 -15.90
CA VAL A 591 -1.91 13.96 -16.12
C VAL A 591 -1.02 13.20 -17.08
N THR A 592 -0.60 12.00 -16.69
CA THR A 592 0.23 11.12 -17.50
C THR A 592 -0.50 9.80 -17.70
N VAL A 593 -0.52 9.32 -18.94
CA VAL A 593 -0.92 7.96 -19.29
C VAL A 593 0.29 7.25 -19.83
N ALA A 594 0.60 6.09 -19.27
CA ALA A 594 1.63 5.21 -19.79
C ALA A 594 1.03 3.88 -20.22
N ALA A 595 1.47 3.36 -21.37
CA ALA A 595 1.10 2.06 -21.90
C ALA A 595 2.28 1.09 -21.76
N SER A 596 2.00 -0.15 -21.38
CA SER A 596 2.91 -1.30 -21.35
C SER A 596 2.09 -2.56 -21.63
N GLY A 597 2.56 -3.73 -21.20
CA GLY A 597 1.87 -5.00 -21.40
C GLY A 597 2.34 -5.74 -22.64
N MET A 598 1.50 -6.61 -23.17
CA MET A 598 1.79 -7.49 -24.30
C MET A 598 1.20 -6.90 -25.57
N LEU A 599 1.88 -7.08 -26.71
CA LEU A 599 1.28 -6.77 -28.01
C LEU A 599 0.15 -7.76 -28.33
N MET A 600 -0.91 -7.30 -28.98
CA MET A 600 -1.80 -8.19 -29.73
C MET A 600 -1.14 -8.44 -31.09
N VAL A 601 -0.69 -9.67 -31.34
CA VAL A 601 0.08 -10.01 -32.54
C VAL A 601 -0.70 -10.86 -33.53
N LYS A 602 -0.33 -10.78 -34.81
CA LYS A 602 -0.85 -11.58 -35.91
C LYS A 602 0.13 -12.69 -36.26
N GLY A 603 -0.36 -13.92 -36.34
CA GLY A 603 0.44 -15.05 -36.83
C GLY A 603 0.70 -14.95 -38.33
N THR A 604 1.90 -15.31 -38.79
CA THR A 604 2.26 -15.24 -40.21
C THR A 604 3.13 -16.43 -40.66
N PRO A 605 3.09 -16.85 -41.93
CA PRO A 605 4.04 -17.83 -42.45
C PRO A 605 5.50 -17.35 -42.53
N TYR A 606 5.78 -16.05 -42.37
CA TYR A 606 7.13 -15.50 -42.49
C TYR A 606 7.98 -15.78 -41.26
N ASP A 607 9.19 -16.30 -41.44
CA ASP A 607 10.18 -16.51 -40.38
C ASP A 607 11.17 -15.35 -40.29
N ASN A 608 11.42 -14.66 -41.41
CA ASN A 608 12.39 -13.58 -41.50
C ASN A 608 11.96 -12.53 -42.54
N VAL A 609 12.58 -11.35 -42.52
CA VAL A 609 12.24 -10.25 -43.44
C VAL A 609 12.57 -10.56 -44.90
N ASP A 610 13.49 -11.46 -45.20
CA ASP A 610 13.79 -11.85 -46.59
C ASP A 610 12.63 -12.66 -47.21
N ASP A 611 11.79 -13.30 -46.39
CA ASP A 611 10.60 -14.03 -46.85
C ASP A 611 9.52 -13.08 -47.43
N LEU A 612 9.58 -11.80 -47.07
CA LEU A 612 8.69 -10.75 -47.59
C LEU A 612 9.16 -10.21 -48.96
N GLY A 613 10.44 -10.36 -49.31
CA GLY A 613 11.02 -9.84 -50.54
C GLY A 613 10.99 -8.30 -50.62
N ASP A 614 10.52 -7.75 -51.74
CA ASP A 614 10.30 -6.29 -51.90
C ASP A 614 8.94 -5.82 -51.36
N MET A 615 8.13 -6.71 -50.78
CA MET A 615 6.81 -6.38 -50.23
C MET A 615 6.96 -6.02 -48.75
N GLU A 616 6.24 -5.00 -48.29
CA GLU A 616 5.99 -4.79 -46.86
C GLU A 616 4.62 -5.41 -46.54
N ASP A 617 4.46 -5.98 -45.35
CA ASP A 617 3.13 -6.41 -44.90
C ASP A 617 2.31 -5.17 -44.54
N ASP A 618 1.14 -5.02 -45.17
CA ASP A 618 0.29 -3.83 -45.01
C ASP A 618 -0.23 -3.63 -43.57
N SER A 619 -0.20 -4.68 -42.73
CA SER A 619 -0.70 -4.63 -41.35
C SER A 619 0.33 -4.22 -40.31
N GLY A 620 1.63 -4.37 -40.59
CA GLY A 620 2.71 -3.95 -39.70
C GLY A 620 4.01 -4.75 -39.82
N PRO A 621 5.04 -4.40 -39.03
CA PRO A 621 6.36 -5.03 -39.12
C PRO A 621 6.38 -6.46 -38.55
N LEU A 622 7.24 -7.30 -39.14
CA LEU A 622 7.65 -8.59 -38.57
C LEU A 622 8.57 -8.34 -37.38
N ILE A 623 8.14 -8.73 -36.17
CA ILE A 623 8.87 -8.44 -34.91
C ILE A 623 9.55 -9.67 -34.30
N SER A 624 9.06 -10.88 -34.63
CA SER A 624 9.67 -12.18 -34.31
C SER A 624 9.29 -13.18 -35.40
N GLU A 625 9.92 -14.36 -35.43
CA GLU A 625 9.56 -15.44 -36.33
C GLU A 625 8.06 -15.78 -36.20
N ASN A 626 7.34 -15.74 -37.32
CA ASN A 626 5.89 -15.95 -37.43
C ASN A 626 5.01 -14.89 -36.73
N VAL A 627 5.55 -13.74 -36.35
CA VAL A 627 4.84 -12.72 -35.55
C VAL A 627 4.90 -11.35 -36.21
N ILE A 628 3.73 -10.84 -36.62
CA ILE A 628 3.55 -9.45 -37.05
C ILE A 628 2.98 -8.64 -35.88
N GLY A 629 3.63 -7.50 -35.60
CA GLY A 629 3.09 -6.48 -34.71
C GLY A 629 2.13 -5.58 -35.49
N VAL A 630 0.82 -5.75 -35.28
CA VAL A 630 -0.18 -4.98 -36.04
C VAL A 630 -0.17 -3.52 -35.61
N VAL A 631 -0.10 -2.60 -36.58
CA VAL A 631 -0.16 -1.15 -36.33
C VAL A 631 -1.51 -0.77 -35.72
N HIS A 632 -1.48 0.10 -34.71
CA HIS A 632 -2.67 0.56 -34.01
C HIS A 632 -2.42 1.89 -33.31
N ASP A 633 -3.49 2.52 -32.83
CA ASP A 633 -3.41 3.76 -32.07
C ASP A 633 -3.89 3.57 -30.64
N HIS A 634 -3.51 4.51 -29.76
CA HIS A 634 -4.11 4.65 -28.44
C HIS A 634 -4.59 6.09 -28.27
N PHE A 635 -5.90 6.28 -28.15
CA PHE A 635 -6.51 7.57 -27.82
C PHE A 635 -7.18 7.51 -26.46
N ILE A 636 -6.97 8.52 -25.62
CA ILE A 636 -7.58 8.65 -24.30
C ILE A 636 -8.17 10.05 -24.20
N THR A 637 -9.49 10.13 -24.04
CA THR A 637 -10.19 11.41 -23.88
C THR A 637 -10.52 11.65 -22.43
N PHE A 638 -10.07 12.77 -21.88
CA PHE A 638 -10.31 13.16 -20.49
C PHE A 638 -11.50 14.10 -20.39
N HIS A 639 -12.38 13.85 -19.42
CA HIS A 639 -13.40 14.81 -19.00
C HIS A 639 -12.82 15.67 -17.87
N LEU A 640 -12.69 16.98 -18.09
CA LEU A 640 -12.10 17.95 -17.17
C LEU A 640 -13.11 19.09 -16.93
N ASP A 641 -13.92 18.95 -15.89
CA ASP A 641 -14.88 19.99 -15.48
C ASP A 641 -14.13 21.12 -14.75
N MET A 642 -13.92 22.24 -15.43
CA MET A 642 -13.01 23.31 -15.01
C MET A 642 -13.77 24.40 -14.27
N ASP A 643 -13.37 24.66 -13.01
CA ASP A 643 -14.02 25.61 -12.09
C ASP A 643 -13.02 26.68 -11.62
N ILE A 644 -12.42 27.43 -12.55
CA ILE A 644 -11.42 28.44 -12.22
C ILE A 644 -12.05 29.52 -11.33
N ASP A 645 -11.65 29.55 -10.06
CA ASP A 645 -12.26 30.37 -9.00
C ASP A 645 -13.80 30.23 -8.90
N GLY A 646 -14.32 29.04 -9.20
CA GLY A 646 -15.72 28.66 -9.06
C GLY A 646 -16.40 28.26 -10.37
N PRO A 647 -17.64 27.74 -10.28
CA PRO A 647 -18.30 27.01 -11.38
C PRO A 647 -18.88 27.88 -12.49
N MET A 648 -18.93 29.19 -12.31
CA MET A 648 -19.61 30.09 -13.25
C MET A 648 -18.63 31.10 -13.82
N ASN A 649 -18.95 31.62 -14.99
CA ASN A 649 -18.17 32.64 -15.70
C ASN A 649 -16.80 32.15 -16.17
N ASN A 650 -16.67 30.87 -16.52
CA ASN A 650 -15.45 30.36 -17.14
C ASN A 650 -15.55 30.51 -18.67
N SER A 651 -14.42 30.70 -19.35
CA SER A 651 -14.35 30.82 -20.81
C SER A 651 -13.05 30.23 -21.33
N LEU A 652 -13.08 29.66 -22.53
CA LEU A 652 -11.88 29.29 -23.27
C LEU A 652 -11.34 30.50 -24.06
N VAL A 653 -10.06 30.81 -23.86
CA VAL A 653 -9.31 31.83 -24.60
C VAL A 653 -8.23 31.16 -25.44
N LYS A 654 -8.29 31.37 -26.75
CA LYS A 654 -7.27 30.98 -27.73
C LYS A 654 -6.28 32.12 -27.91
N VAL A 655 -5.02 31.89 -27.59
CA VAL A 655 -3.92 32.87 -27.64
C VAL A 655 -3.04 32.57 -28.84
N HIS A 656 -3.30 33.23 -29.97
CA HIS A 656 -2.57 33.04 -31.23
C HIS A 656 -1.23 33.76 -31.20
N LEU A 657 -0.14 33.04 -31.50
CA LEU A 657 1.20 33.57 -31.69
C LEU A 657 1.48 33.84 -33.18
N GLU A 658 1.19 35.07 -33.64
CA GLU A 658 1.27 35.41 -35.07
C GLU A 658 2.61 36.10 -35.41
N LYS A 659 3.30 35.61 -36.44
CA LYS A 659 4.49 36.27 -37.00
C LYS A 659 4.10 37.56 -37.73
N GLN A 660 4.66 38.68 -37.30
CA GLN A 660 4.47 39.99 -37.94
C GLN A 660 5.73 40.44 -38.66
N ARG A 661 5.57 40.94 -39.89
CA ARG A 661 6.64 41.61 -40.61
C ARG A 661 6.71 43.07 -40.19
N VAL A 662 7.92 43.56 -39.93
CA VAL A 662 8.12 44.98 -39.67
C VAL A 662 8.06 45.74 -41.00
N PRO A 663 7.28 46.83 -41.10
CA PRO A 663 7.30 47.69 -42.29
C PRO A 663 8.70 48.20 -42.60
N THR A 664 9.05 48.27 -43.89
CA THR A 664 10.36 48.74 -44.36
C THR A 664 10.69 50.12 -43.76
N GLY A 665 11.90 50.26 -43.20
CA GLY A 665 12.39 51.51 -42.61
C GLY A 665 12.01 51.77 -41.14
N LYS A 666 11.14 50.95 -40.50
CA LYS A 666 10.76 51.15 -39.09
C LYS A 666 11.69 50.51 -38.07
N SER A 667 12.40 49.45 -38.43
CA SER A 667 13.41 48.81 -37.58
C SER A 667 14.39 48.02 -38.45
N PRO A 668 15.67 47.85 -38.03
CA PRO A 668 16.57 46.90 -38.65
C PRO A 668 16.09 45.44 -38.50
N ARG A 669 15.22 45.14 -37.53
CA ARG A 669 14.55 43.83 -37.40
C ARG A 669 13.51 43.65 -38.50
N LYS A 670 13.52 42.49 -39.17
CA LYS A 670 12.56 42.16 -40.24
C LYS A 670 11.21 41.64 -39.72
N SER A 671 11.18 41.04 -38.53
CA SER A 671 9.97 40.45 -37.96
C SER A 671 10.00 40.32 -36.43
N TYR A 672 8.83 40.09 -35.85
CA TYR A 672 8.57 39.84 -34.43
C TYR A 672 7.31 38.97 -34.27
N LEU A 673 7.05 38.48 -33.07
CA LEU A 673 5.82 37.76 -32.72
C LEU A 673 4.81 38.71 -32.07
N LYS A 674 3.55 38.61 -32.47
CA LYS A 674 2.44 39.35 -31.89
C LYS A 674 1.41 38.37 -31.33
N VAL A 675 0.98 38.62 -30.11
CA VAL A 675 -0.06 37.82 -29.45
C VAL A 675 -1.43 38.41 -29.74
N LYS A 676 -2.38 37.58 -30.19
CA LYS A 676 -3.81 37.92 -30.32
C LYS A 676 -4.64 36.95 -29.50
N LYS A 677 -5.62 37.45 -28.75
CA LYS A 677 -6.49 36.64 -27.89
C LYS A 677 -7.89 36.59 -28.49
N TYR A 678 -8.47 35.39 -28.58
CA TYR A 678 -9.82 35.14 -29.07
C TYR A 678 -10.58 34.33 -28.03
N ILE A 679 -11.77 34.79 -27.64
CA ILE A 679 -12.65 34.03 -26.74
C ILE A 679 -13.52 33.11 -27.61
N ALA A 680 -13.51 31.81 -27.31
CA ALA A 680 -14.43 30.87 -27.96
C ALA A 680 -15.84 31.08 -27.41
N LYS A 681 -16.81 31.30 -28.28
CA LYS A 681 -18.18 31.66 -27.90
C LYS A 681 -19.13 30.47 -27.87
N THR A 682 -18.90 29.52 -28.78
CA THR A 682 -19.70 28.31 -28.92
C THR A 682 -18.83 27.06 -28.95
N GLU A 683 -19.46 25.89 -28.84
CA GLU A 683 -18.76 24.59 -28.89
C GLU A 683 -17.94 24.43 -30.18
N LYS A 684 -18.45 24.87 -31.35
CA LYS A 684 -17.68 24.82 -32.61
C LYS A 684 -16.42 25.67 -32.61
N ASP A 685 -16.41 26.81 -31.91
CA ASP A 685 -15.20 27.62 -31.75
C ASP A 685 -14.11 26.90 -30.95
N ALA A 686 -14.51 25.89 -30.16
CA ALA A 686 -13.67 25.13 -29.24
C ALA A 686 -13.35 23.70 -29.72
N GLN A 687 -13.77 23.30 -30.92
CA GLN A 687 -13.29 22.09 -31.60
C GLN A 687 -11.91 22.39 -32.21
N ILE A 688 -10.84 21.98 -31.53
CA ILE A 688 -9.48 22.41 -31.85
C ILE A 688 -8.62 21.23 -32.30
N LYS A 689 -8.03 21.40 -33.48
CA LYS A 689 -6.94 20.57 -33.98
C LYS A 689 -5.60 21.27 -33.72
N LEU A 690 -4.68 20.58 -33.04
CA LEU A 690 -3.38 21.17 -32.71
C LEU A 690 -2.51 21.32 -33.98
N SER A 691 -1.79 22.44 -34.09
CA SER A 691 -0.90 22.72 -35.23
C SER A 691 0.40 23.36 -34.77
N LEU A 692 1.54 22.77 -35.18
CA LEU A 692 2.86 23.33 -34.92
C LEU A 692 3.14 24.59 -35.76
N TYR A 693 2.55 24.68 -36.96
CA TYR A 693 2.77 25.78 -37.90
C TYR A 693 1.76 26.92 -37.75
N ASP A 694 0.70 26.72 -36.98
CA ASP A 694 -0.26 27.74 -36.57
C ASP A 694 -0.45 27.69 -35.04
N PRO A 695 0.51 28.21 -34.25
CA PRO A 695 0.60 27.95 -32.81
C PRO A 695 -0.36 28.81 -31.97
N TYR A 696 -1.07 28.14 -31.06
CA TYR A 696 -1.94 28.74 -30.04
C TYR A 696 -1.58 28.24 -28.63
N GLU A 697 -1.77 29.10 -27.63
CA GLU A 697 -2.02 28.63 -26.26
C GLU A 697 -3.52 28.60 -25.98
N PHE A 698 -3.97 27.69 -25.11
CA PHE A 698 -5.37 27.52 -24.74
C PHE A 698 -5.53 27.73 -23.25
N HIS A 699 -6.30 28.75 -22.85
CA HIS A 699 -6.46 29.13 -21.45
C HIS A 699 -7.93 29.01 -21.06
N ILE A 700 -8.23 28.29 -19.98
CA ILE A 700 -9.53 28.41 -19.29
C ILE A 700 -9.39 29.53 -18.29
N VAL A 701 -10.23 30.56 -18.39
CA VAL A 701 -10.14 31.77 -17.57
C VAL A 701 -11.46 32.10 -16.91
N ASN A 702 -11.39 32.73 -15.74
CA ASN A 702 -12.51 33.43 -15.12
C ASN A 702 -12.27 34.94 -15.25
N PRO A 703 -12.98 35.65 -16.14
CA PRO A 703 -12.75 37.07 -16.37
C PRO A 703 -13.27 37.96 -15.24
N ASN A 704 -14.09 37.42 -14.33
CA ASN A 704 -14.62 38.13 -13.17
C ASN A 704 -13.66 38.12 -11.99
N ARG A 705 -12.65 37.24 -12.01
CA ARG A 705 -11.55 37.23 -11.04
C ARG A 705 -10.28 37.73 -11.71
N LYS A 706 -9.74 38.82 -11.19
CA LYS A 706 -8.58 39.48 -11.78
C LYS A 706 -7.48 39.65 -10.75
N SER A 707 -6.24 39.49 -11.19
CA SER A 707 -5.09 39.87 -10.39
C SER A 707 -5.04 41.38 -10.14
N ARG A 708 -4.18 41.83 -9.23
CA ARG A 708 -3.98 43.26 -8.92
C ARG A 708 -3.72 44.14 -10.15
N ILE A 709 -3.09 43.59 -11.20
CA ILE A 709 -2.77 44.31 -12.45
C ILE A 709 -3.83 44.14 -13.55
N GLY A 710 -4.94 43.45 -13.25
CA GLY A 710 -6.10 43.33 -14.13
C GLY A 710 -6.09 42.12 -15.09
N ASN A 711 -5.15 41.18 -14.94
CA ASN A 711 -5.17 39.94 -15.73
C ASN A 711 -6.24 38.99 -15.17
N PRO A 712 -7.06 38.33 -16.02
CA PRO A 712 -8.01 37.33 -15.54
C PRO A 712 -7.28 36.10 -14.99
N ALA A 713 -7.80 35.54 -13.89
CA ALA A 713 -7.31 34.28 -13.35
C ALA A 713 -7.58 33.15 -14.35
N GLY A 714 -6.62 32.25 -14.54
CA GLY A 714 -6.75 31.19 -15.52
C GLY A 714 -5.77 30.04 -15.34
N TYR A 715 -6.08 28.95 -16.02
CA TYR A 715 -5.18 27.81 -16.22
C TYR A 715 -4.96 27.61 -17.71
N ARG A 716 -3.69 27.50 -18.11
CA ARG A 716 -3.31 27.15 -19.48
C ARG A 716 -3.20 25.64 -19.63
N ILE A 717 -3.71 25.14 -20.74
CA ILE A 717 -3.58 23.76 -21.18
C ILE A 717 -2.26 23.67 -21.96
N ILE A 718 -1.37 22.79 -21.53
CA ILE A 718 -0.09 22.53 -22.21
C ILE A 718 -0.16 21.12 -22.78
N PRO A 719 -0.38 20.98 -24.09
CA PRO A 719 -0.32 19.69 -24.76
C PRO A 719 1.10 19.10 -24.67
N GLY A 720 1.22 17.81 -24.40
CA GLY A 720 2.46 17.06 -24.62
C GLY A 720 2.53 16.49 -26.05
N GLY A 721 3.34 15.43 -26.23
CA GLY A 721 3.29 14.62 -27.45
C GLY A 721 1.87 14.10 -27.66
N ASN A 722 1.33 14.29 -28.87
CA ASN A 722 -0.06 13.99 -29.17
C ASN A 722 -0.21 13.54 -30.64
N ALA A 723 -1.32 12.88 -30.96
CA ALA A 723 -1.67 12.38 -32.28
C ALA A 723 -3.11 12.74 -32.65
N ALA A 724 -3.44 12.60 -33.94
CA ALA A 724 -4.80 12.70 -34.44
C ALA A 724 -5.20 11.33 -35.02
N SER A 725 -6.46 10.93 -34.90
CA SER A 725 -6.93 9.74 -35.63
C SER A 725 -6.72 9.95 -37.14
N LEU A 726 -6.25 8.89 -37.80
CA LEU A 726 -6.03 8.84 -39.24
C LEU A 726 -7.09 8.01 -39.98
N LEU A 727 -8.07 7.47 -39.26
CA LEU A 727 -9.20 6.79 -39.89
C LEU A 727 -10.10 7.77 -40.64
N ASP A 728 -10.73 7.29 -41.71
CA ASP A 728 -11.73 8.07 -42.43
C ASP A 728 -12.93 8.38 -41.52
N HIS A 729 -13.48 9.59 -41.65
CA HIS A 729 -14.55 10.06 -40.76
C HIS A 729 -15.87 9.26 -40.90
N ASP A 730 -16.07 8.58 -42.02
CA ASP A 730 -17.22 7.70 -42.29
C ASP A 730 -16.94 6.21 -42.03
N ASP A 731 -15.74 5.87 -41.56
CA ASP A 731 -15.40 4.52 -41.12
C ASP A 731 -16.15 4.20 -39.80
N PRO A 732 -16.88 3.06 -39.69
CA PRO A 732 -17.66 2.74 -38.50
C PRO A 732 -16.93 2.87 -37.14
N PRO A 733 -15.69 2.38 -36.94
CA PRO A 733 -14.94 2.61 -35.70
C PRO A 733 -14.67 4.10 -35.44
N GLN A 734 -14.42 4.93 -36.46
CA GLN A 734 -14.21 6.37 -36.30
C GLN A 734 -15.51 7.12 -36.00
N ILE A 735 -16.66 6.70 -36.53
CA ILE A 735 -17.97 7.24 -36.17
C ILE A 735 -18.24 7.02 -34.67
N ARG A 736 -17.96 5.81 -34.16
CA ARG A 736 -18.06 5.49 -32.73
C ARG A 736 -17.03 6.26 -31.90
N GLY A 737 -15.82 6.39 -32.42
CA GLY A 737 -14.68 7.09 -31.82
C GLY A 737 -14.60 8.58 -32.14
N ALA A 738 -15.69 9.22 -32.58
CA ALA A 738 -15.67 10.58 -33.14
C ALA A 738 -15.18 11.66 -32.16
N PHE A 739 -15.15 11.35 -30.86
CA PHE A 739 -14.51 12.19 -29.84
C PHE A 739 -13.01 12.42 -30.09
N THR A 740 -12.36 11.59 -30.92
CA THR A 740 -10.96 11.74 -31.33
C THR A 740 -10.75 12.68 -32.53
N ASN A 741 -11.82 13.19 -33.14
CA ASN A 741 -11.73 14.08 -34.31
C ASN A 741 -10.99 15.40 -34.02
N ASN A 742 -10.91 15.81 -32.75
CA ASN A 742 -10.18 16.99 -32.27
C ASN A 742 -9.44 16.64 -30.98
N GLN A 743 -8.32 17.32 -30.71
CA GLN A 743 -7.54 17.11 -29.47
C GLN A 743 -8.11 17.90 -28.29
N ILE A 744 -8.79 19.01 -28.54
CA ILE A 744 -9.43 19.82 -27.49
C ILE A 744 -10.87 20.10 -27.90
N TRP A 745 -11.78 19.96 -26.93
CA TRP A 745 -13.18 20.35 -27.02
C TRP A 745 -13.56 21.13 -25.77
N VAL A 746 -14.56 22.01 -25.89
CA VAL A 746 -15.22 22.61 -24.72
C VAL A 746 -16.72 22.59 -24.93
N THR A 747 -17.43 22.04 -23.95
CA THR A 747 -18.91 21.98 -23.91
C THR A 747 -19.42 22.73 -22.68
N PRO A 748 -20.66 23.27 -22.67
CA PRO A 748 -21.26 23.70 -21.42
C PRO A 748 -21.51 22.49 -20.52
N TYR A 749 -21.36 22.67 -19.21
CA TYR A 749 -21.62 21.61 -18.24
C TYR A 749 -23.05 21.03 -18.41
N ASN A 750 -23.11 19.70 -18.52
CA ASN A 750 -24.34 18.94 -18.47
C ASN A 750 -24.08 17.65 -17.69
N ARG A 751 -24.90 17.38 -16.67
CA ARG A 751 -24.73 16.23 -15.77
C ARG A 751 -24.76 14.87 -16.48
N SER A 752 -25.50 14.75 -17.58
CA SER A 752 -25.58 13.51 -18.35
C SER A 752 -24.42 13.30 -19.33
N GLU A 753 -23.65 14.34 -19.65
CA GLU A 753 -22.58 14.30 -20.66
C GLU A 753 -21.24 14.03 -19.97
N GLN A 754 -20.97 12.75 -19.64
CA GLN A 754 -19.75 12.36 -18.91
C GLN A 754 -18.81 11.45 -19.70
N PHE A 755 -19.34 10.63 -20.60
CA PHE A 755 -18.59 9.59 -21.32
C PHE A 755 -18.54 9.90 -22.81
N ALA A 756 -17.36 10.22 -23.33
CA ALA A 756 -17.19 10.80 -24.67
C ALA A 756 -17.68 9.89 -25.82
N GLY A 757 -17.70 8.56 -25.61
CA GLY A 757 -18.26 7.58 -26.53
C GLY A 757 -19.77 7.29 -26.34
N GLY A 758 -20.41 7.90 -25.35
CA GLY A 758 -21.81 7.68 -24.98
C GLY A 758 -22.02 6.66 -23.86
N VAL A 759 -23.27 6.53 -23.40
CA VAL A 759 -23.62 5.63 -22.28
C VAL A 759 -23.56 4.15 -22.69
N LEU A 760 -24.07 3.80 -23.87
CA LEU A 760 -24.14 2.43 -24.40
C LEU A 760 -23.16 2.27 -25.57
N ILE A 761 -21.87 2.01 -25.28
CA ILE A 761 -20.84 1.98 -26.32
C ILE A 761 -20.69 0.62 -27.02
N TYR A 762 -21.07 -0.48 -26.36
CA TYR A 762 -20.84 -1.82 -26.90
C TYR A 762 -21.72 -2.00 -28.15
N GLN A 763 -21.09 -2.16 -29.32
CA GLN A 763 -21.75 -2.13 -30.63
C GLN A 763 -22.58 -0.85 -30.92
N SER A 764 -22.19 0.30 -30.37
CA SER A 764 -22.84 1.58 -30.69
C SER A 764 -22.69 1.97 -32.15
N GLN A 765 -23.60 2.81 -32.65
CA GLN A 765 -23.59 3.39 -34.00
C GLN A 765 -23.04 4.83 -34.00
N GLY A 766 -22.51 5.31 -32.87
CA GLY A 766 -21.96 6.66 -32.72
C GLY A 766 -22.98 7.79 -32.60
N ASP A 767 -24.23 7.48 -32.23
CA ASP A 767 -25.35 8.43 -32.10
C ASP A 767 -25.38 9.23 -30.79
N ASP A 768 -24.48 8.93 -29.83
CA ASP A 768 -24.38 9.60 -28.52
C ASP A 768 -22.93 9.98 -28.15
N THR A 769 -22.13 10.42 -29.12
CA THR A 769 -20.73 10.79 -28.89
C THR A 769 -20.56 12.28 -28.53
N LEU A 770 -19.38 12.64 -28.02
CA LEU A 770 -18.97 14.04 -27.80
C LEU A 770 -19.14 14.91 -29.06
N GLN A 771 -18.90 14.35 -30.25
CA GLN A 771 -19.15 15.04 -31.52
C GLN A 771 -20.63 15.42 -31.66
N VAL A 772 -21.54 14.47 -31.45
CA VAL A 772 -22.99 14.69 -31.52
C VAL A 772 -23.45 15.75 -30.52
N TRP A 773 -22.88 15.76 -29.31
CA TRP A 773 -23.18 16.76 -28.31
C TRP A 773 -22.68 18.15 -28.70
N SER A 774 -21.45 18.23 -29.22
CA SER A 774 -20.78 19.46 -29.63
C SER A 774 -21.42 20.09 -30.89
N ASP A 775 -22.00 19.28 -31.77
CA ASP A 775 -22.69 19.75 -32.98
C ASP A 775 -23.97 20.55 -32.69
N ARG A 776 -24.47 20.49 -31.45
CA ARG A 776 -25.54 21.36 -30.94
C ARG A 776 -25.11 22.83 -30.86
N ASP A 777 -23.80 23.10 -30.87
CA ASP A 777 -23.18 24.42 -30.95
C ASP A 777 -23.67 25.41 -29.88
N ARG A 778 -23.78 24.93 -28.65
CA ARG A 778 -24.26 25.71 -27.50
C ARG A 778 -23.25 26.80 -27.13
N SER A 779 -23.72 27.83 -26.43
CA SER A 779 -22.85 28.91 -25.94
C SER A 779 -22.01 28.46 -24.74
N ILE A 780 -20.71 28.79 -24.76
CA ILE A 780 -19.72 28.42 -23.73
C ILE A 780 -19.02 29.63 -23.08
N GLU A 781 -19.17 30.83 -23.63
CA GLU A 781 -18.58 32.05 -23.05
C GLU A 781 -19.26 32.42 -21.72
N ASN A 782 -18.45 32.61 -20.67
CA ASN A 782 -18.88 32.95 -19.32
C ASN A 782 -19.91 31.96 -18.74
N LYS A 783 -19.65 30.66 -18.92
CA LYS A 783 -20.51 29.57 -18.44
C LYS A 783 -19.77 28.64 -17.48
N ASP A 784 -20.53 27.69 -16.94
CA ASP A 784 -19.99 26.45 -16.41
C ASP A 784 -19.63 25.56 -17.60
N ILE A 785 -18.36 25.16 -17.73
CA ILE A 785 -17.82 24.52 -18.93
C ILE A 785 -16.95 23.33 -18.59
N VAL A 786 -17.02 22.32 -19.47
CA VAL A 786 -16.19 21.12 -19.40
C VAL A 786 -15.19 21.16 -20.54
N LEU A 787 -13.91 21.03 -20.20
CA LEU A 787 -12.82 20.79 -21.13
C LEU A 787 -12.72 19.30 -21.40
N TRP A 788 -12.62 18.93 -22.68
CA TRP A 788 -12.29 17.57 -23.09
C TRP A 788 -10.94 17.58 -23.79
N TYR A 789 -10.01 16.76 -23.31
CA TYR A 789 -8.67 16.67 -23.87
C TYR A 789 -8.41 15.25 -24.34
N THR A 790 -8.16 15.09 -25.64
CA THR A 790 -7.78 13.80 -26.23
C THR A 790 -6.27 13.74 -26.35
N LEU A 791 -5.69 12.78 -25.63
CA LEU A 791 -4.30 12.38 -25.71
C LEU A 791 -4.20 11.18 -26.66
N GLY A 792 -3.35 11.24 -27.68
CA GLY A 792 -3.17 10.17 -28.65
C GLY A 792 -1.71 9.88 -28.94
N PHE A 793 -1.42 8.64 -29.31
CA PHE A 793 -0.16 8.26 -29.96
C PHE A 793 -0.36 7.08 -30.91
N HIS A 794 0.35 7.13 -32.04
CA HIS A 794 0.42 6.06 -33.03
C HIS A 794 1.46 5.04 -32.59
N HIS A 795 1.14 3.75 -32.70
CA HIS A 795 2.03 2.67 -32.34
C HIS A 795 2.33 1.82 -33.57
N VAL A 796 3.55 1.94 -34.06
CA VAL A 796 4.16 1.00 -35.02
C VAL A 796 5.05 0.08 -34.20
N PRO A 797 4.60 -1.16 -33.91
CA PRO A 797 5.35 -2.04 -33.00
C PRO A 797 6.76 -2.32 -33.50
N CYS A 798 7.70 -2.54 -32.59
CA CYS A 798 9.06 -2.96 -32.93
C CYS A 798 9.50 -4.19 -32.14
N GLN A 799 10.73 -4.67 -32.39
CA GLN A 799 11.22 -5.90 -31.76
C GLN A 799 11.39 -5.74 -30.24
N GLU A 800 11.76 -4.54 -29.78
CA GLU A 800 11.89 -4.20 -28.36
C GLU A 800 10.56 -4.27 -27.61
N ASP A 801 9.43 -4.18 -28.31
CA ASP A 801 8.10 -4.32 -27.72
C ASP A 801 7.72 -5.80 -27.49
N TYR A 802 8.52 -6.72 -28.04
CA TYR A 802 8.33 -8.16 -27.93
C TYR A 802 9.30 -8.80 -26.90
N PRO A 803 8.83 -9.72 -26.04
CA PRO A 803 7.47 -10.24 -25.92
C PRO A 803 6.58 -9.44 -24.95
N VAL A 804 7.13 -8.41 -24.31
CA VAL A 804 6.45 -7.48 -23.39
C VAL A 804 7.03 -6.09 -23.60
N MET A 805 6.14 -5.12 -23.79
CA MET A 805 6.46 -3.77 -24.20
C MET A 805 7.03 -2.92 -23.04
N PRO A 806 8.22 -2.31 -23.19
CA PRO A 806 8.70 -1.28 -22.29
C PRO A 806 7.70 -0.12 -22.20
N THR A 807 7.59 0.52 -21.04
CA THR A 807 6.59 1.56 -20.82
C THR A 807 6.81 2.78 -21.75
N VAL A 808 5.77 3.14 -22.51
CA VAL A 808 5.70 4.38 -23.31
C VAL A 808 4.69 5.31 -22.67
N ALA A 809 5.03 6.58 -22.44
CA ALA A 809 4.19 7.53 -21.73
C ALA A 809 3.95 8.83 -22.51
N ALA A 810 2.73 9.35 -22.39
CA ALA A 810 2.34 10.66 -22.87
C ALA A 810 1.64 11.44 -21.75
N SER A 811 1.71 12.77 -21.78
CA SER A 811 1.15 13.62 -20.71
C SER A 811 0.65 14.96 -21.23
N PHE A 812 -0.16 15.64 -20.43
CA PHE A 812 -0.51 17.04 -20.60
C PHE A 812 -0.51 17.75 -19.24
N GLU A 813 -0.41 19.08 -19.25
CA GLU A 813 -0.39 19.88 -18.02
C GLU A 813 -1.52 20.91 -18.02
N LEU A 814 -2.15 21.06 -16.86
CA LEU A 814 -2.98 22.21 -16.51
C LEU A 814 -2.14 23.11 -15.61
N LYS A 815 -1.64 24.22 -16.15
CA LYS A 815 -0.71 25.11 -15.44
C LYS A 815 -1.37 26.46 -15.12
N PRO A 816 -1.21 27.00 -13.91
CA PRO A 816 -1.74 28.33 -13.58
C PRO A 816 -1.15 29.41 -14.50
N ALA A 817 -2.01 30.31 -14.97
CA ALA A 817 -1.68 31.44 -15.84
C ALA A 817 -2.38 32.70 -15.32
N ASN A 818 -1.64 33.55 -14.61
CA ASN A 818 -2.19 34.70 -13.87
C ASN A 818 -3.22 34.32 -12.80
N PHE A 819 -3.27 33.05 -12.40
CA PHE A 819 -4.12 32.59 -11.31
C PHE A 819 -3.68 33.24 -9.99
N PHE A 820 -2.40 33.06 -9.62
CA PHE A 820 -1.78 33.70 -8.46
C PHE A 820 -1.25 35.11 -8.78
N GLU A 821 -1.07 35.95 -7.75
CA GLU A 821 -0.49 37.29 -7.88
C GLU A 821 0.99 37.25 -8.27
N SER A 822 1.73 36.24 -7.81
CA SER A 822 3.13 36.01 -8.14
C SER A 822 3.46 34.51 -8.15
N ASN A 823 4.75 34.15 -8.12
CA ASN A 823 5.15 32.75 -8.03
C ASN A 823 4.68 32.15 -6.69
N PRO A 824 3.73 31.18 -6.68
CA PRO A 824 3.11 30.69 -5.46
C PRO A 824 4.06 29.91 -4.53
N ILE A 825 5.26 29.56 -4.99
CA ILE A 825 6.26 28.83 -4.18
C ILE A 825 7.50 29.67 -3.89
N LEU A 826 7.42 31.00 -4.05
CA LEU A 826 8.52 31.89 -3.73
C LEU A 826 8.93 31.81 -2.25
N GLY A 827 7.94 31.67 -1.36
CA GLY A 827 8.14 31.54 0.09
C GLY A 827 8.38 30.11 0.60
N ALA A 828 8.33 29.09 -0.26
CA ALA A 828 8.50 27.70 0.16
C ALA A 828 9.96 27.42 0.54
N ALA A 829 10.24 26.98 1.77
CA ALA A 829 11.60 26.72 2.27
C ALA A 829 12.37 25.70 1.41
N PRO A 830 13.71 25.79 1.29
CA PRO A 830 14.51 24.72 0.73
C PRO A 830 14.60 23.55 1.72
N PHE A 831 15.06 22.39 1.26
CA PHE A 831 15.50 21.33 2.18
C PHE A 831 16.91 21.63 2.67
N PHE A 832 17.13 21.41 3.95
CA PHE A 832 18.40 21.57 4.64
C PHE A 832 18.90 20.23 5.15
N GLU A 833 20.20 20.10 5.42
CA GLU A 833 20.75 18.88 6.03
C GLU A 833 20.08 18.52 7.37
N LYS A 834 19.56 19.53 8.07
CA LYS A 834 18.79 19.34 9.31
C LYS A 834 17.50 18.56 9.16
N ASP A 835 16.97 18.49 7.94
CA ASP A 835 15.74 17.77 7.63
C ASP A 835 16.01 16.26 7.38
N LEU A 836 17.28 15.80 7.46
CA LEU A 836 17.69 14.40 7.28
C LEU A 836 18.01 13.69 8.62
N PRO A 837 17.83 12.35 8.74
CA PRO A 837 18.09 11.63 9.98
C PRO A 837 19.58 11.59 10.39
N VAL A 838 19.89 12.05 11.60
CA VAL A 838 21.25 12.19 12.16
C VAL A 838 22.03 10.87 12.27
N ILE A 839 21.36 9.73 12.44
CA ILE A 839 22.02 8.42 12.64
C ILE A 839 22.77 7.96 11.38
N PHE A 840 22.22 8.23 10.19
CA PHE A 840 22.87 7.87 8.94
C PHE A 840 24.06 8.77 8.65
N ALA A 841 23.93 10.08 8.94
CA ALA A 841 25.01 11.06 8.76
C ALA A 841 26.30 10.66 9.51
N CYS A 842 26.21 10.19 10.77
CA CYS A 842 27.39 9.75 11.52
C CYS A 842 27.98 8.42 11.03
N ARG A 843 27.12 7.48 10.59
CA ARG A 843 27.59 6.19 10.04
C ARG A 843 28.43 6.43 8.78
N ASP A 844 27.96 7.32 7.93
CA ASP A 844 28.49 7.55 6.60
C ASP A 844 29.66 8.57 6.58
N ASP A 845 29.91 9.28 7.68
CA ASP A 845 31.10 10.12 7.88
C ASP A 845 32.39 9.26 7.95
N PRO A 846 33.38 9.44 7.06
CA PRO A 846 34.62 8.67 7.08
C PRO A 846 35.64 9.14 8.13
N SER A 847 35.36 10.23 8.84
CA SER A 847 36.31 10.85 9.76
C SER A 847 36.72 9.91 10.91
N PRO A 848 38.04 9.75 11.19
CA PRO A 848 38.52 8.88 12.26
C PRO A 848 38.24 9.44 13.66
N VAL A 849 37.85 10.71 13.77
CA VAL A 849 37.53 11.40 15.04
C VAL A 849 36.02 11.54 15.28
N LYS A 850 35.17 10.91 14.45
CA LYS A 850 33.72 11.05 14.58
C LYS A 850 33.19 10.52 15.92
N LEU A 851 32.23 11.23 16.49
CA LEU A 851 31.62 10.89 17.77
C LEU A 851 30.10 10.90 17.67
N ASN A 852 29.45 9.77 17.99
CA ASN A 852 28.00 9.67 18.00
C ASN A 852 27.45 9.78 19.42
N LEU A 853 26.82 10.91 19.73
CA LEU A 853 26.15 11.19 21.00
C LEU A 853 24.62 11.04 20.92
N SER A 854 24.08 10.68 19.76
CA SER A 854 22.63 10.52 19.56
C SER A 854 22.07 9.17 20.04
N ALA A 855 22.92 8.14 20.14
CA ALA A 855 22.52 6.76 20.40
C ALA A 855 22.23 6.46 21.90
N GLY A 856 21.17 5.71 22.16
CA GLY A 856 20.70 5.35 23.51
C GLY A 856 21.20 4.00 24.06
N THR A 857 22.40 3.54 23.66
CA THR A 857 23.01 2.29 24.13
C THR A 857 24.25 2.59 24.96
N TYR A 858 24.41 1.94 26.12
CA TYR A 858 25.63 2.06 26.91
C TYR A 858 26.83 1.42 26.19
N ARG A 859 27.93 2.17 26.09
CA ARG A 859 29.15 1.74 25.37
C ARG A 859 30.37 1.72 26.29
N THR A 860 31.32 0.82 26.04
CA THR A 860 32.63 0.75 26.70
C THR A 860 33.53 1.93 26.30
N GLU A 861 34.73 2.02 26.88
CA GLU A 861 35.73 3.03 26.51
C GLU A 861 36.15 2.95 25.02
N GLU A 862 36.06 1.76 24.42
CA GLU A 862 36.30 1.50 23.00
C GLU A 862 35.06 1.77 22.12
N GLY A 863 33.97 2.28 22.71
CA GLY A 863 32.74 2.59 21.99
C GLY A 863 31.90 1.36 21.61
N LYS A 864 32.16 0.17 22.15
CA LYS A 864 31.38 -1.06 21.88
C LYS A 864 30.23 -1.25 22.87
N PRO A 865 29.08 -1.85 22.50
CA PRO A 865 28.04 -2.18 23.47
C PRO A 865 28.57 -3.06 24.62
N LEU A 866 28.26 -2.70 25.86
CA LEU A 866 28.64 -3.51 27.02
C LEU A 866 27.66 -4.68 27.20
N VAL A 867 28.19 -5.89 27.28
CA VAL A 867 27.49 -7.05 27.85
C VAL A 867 28.09 -7.33 29.22
N LEU A 868 27.22 -7.47 30.22
CA LEU A 868 27.59 -7.70 31.62
C LEU A 868 28.17 -9.11 31.84
N ASP A 869 29.16 -9.26 32.71
CA ASP A 869 29.81 -10.57 32.95
C ASP A 869 28.86 -11.53 33.69
N VAL A 870 28.05 -11.00 34.60
CA VAL A 870 26.94 -11.75 35.20
C VAL A 870 25.93 -12.26 34.17
N VAL A 871 25.64 -11.49 33.11
CA VAL A 871 24.76 -11.92 32.01
C VAL A 871 25.39 -13.05 31.21
N ARG A 872 26.68 -12.92 30.84
CA ARG A 872 27.41 -13.99 30.16
C ARG A 872 27.43 -15.29 30.97
N ARG A 873 27.62 -15.20 32.29
CA ARG A 873 27.57 -16.37 33.18
C ARG A 873 26.16 -16.97 33.26
N ALA A 874 25.12 -16.14 33.33
CA ALA A 874 23.74 -16.62 33.29
C ALA A 874 23.45 -17.35 31.97
N GLU A 875 23.84 -16.77 30.83
CA GLU A 875 23.71 -17.42 29.52
C GLU A 875 24.44 -18.76 29.45
N GLN A 876 25.69 -18.83 29.96
CA GLN A 876 26.45 -20.09 30.01
C GLN A 876 25.77 -21.15 30.89
N GLN A 877 25.25 -20.76 32.06
CA GLN A 877 24.49 -21.69 32.92
C GLN A 877 23.23 -22.20 32.21
N LEU A 878 22.50 -21.30 31.56
CA LEU A 878 21.29 -21.65 30.80
C LEU A 878 21.59 -22.52 29.58
N ALA A 879 22.74 -22.32 28.91
CA ALA A 879 23.16 -23.12 27.77
C ALA A 879 23.62 -24.52 28.18
N ASN A 880 24.23 -24.66 29.37
CA ASN A 880 24.75 -25.93 29.89
C ASN A 880 23.68 -26.78 30.61
N ASP A 881 22.50 -26.21 30.90
CA ASP A 881 21.41 -26.93 31.57
C ASP A 881 20.62 -27.78 30.58
N LEU A 882 21.01 -29.06 30.49
CA LEU A 882 20.38 -30.07 29.62
C LEU A 882 18.93 -30.42 30.01
N SER A 883 18.45 -29.99 31.18
CA SER A 883 17.07 -30.21 31.61
C SER A 883 16.08 -29.24 30.98
N ARG A 884 16.57 -28.16 30.36
CA ARG A 884 15.74 -27.14 29.71
C ARG A 884 15.21 -27.64 28.37
N ASP A 885 13.89 -27.67 28.24
CA ASP A 885 13.24 -27.74 26.94
C ASP A 885 13.03 -26.34 26.33
N LYS A 886 12.45 -26.30 25.14
CA LYS A 886 12.10 -25.08 24.40
C LYS A 886 10.58 -24.94 24.27
N GLU A 887 9.83 -25.47 25.22
CA GLU A 887 8.36 -25.45 25.21
C GLU A 887 7.83 -24.02 25.43
N TYR A 888 6.58 -23.79 25.02
CA TYR A 888 5.94 -22.49 25.17
C TYR A 888 5.75 -22.11 26.64
N LEU A 889 6.01 -20.84 26.96
CA LEU A 889 5.63 -20.26 28.26
C LEU A 889 4.10 -20.05 28.34
N PRO A 890 3.54 -19.98 29.55
CA PRO A 890 2.19 -19.44 29.75
C PRO A 890 2.03 -18.02 29.15
N LEU A 891 0.78 -17.62 28.88
CA LEU A 891 0.44 -16.30 28.32
C LEU A 891 0.99 -15.12 29.17
N ASN A 892 0.97 -15.25 30.49
CA ASN A 892 1.51 -14.25 31.41
C ASN A 892 3.05 -14.28 31.48
N GLY A 893 3.71 -15.26 30.87
CA GLY A 893 5.16 -15.40 30.79
C GLY A 893 5.75 -16.32 31.85
N LEU A 894 7.06 -16.20 32.06
CA LEU A 894 7.79 -17.03 33.02
C LEU A 894 7.42 -16.64 34.46
N PRO A 895 6.78 -17.52 35.27
CA PRO A 895 6.25 -17.14 36.59
C PRO A 895 7.32 -16.59 37.55
N GLU A 896 8.51 -17.20 37.54
CA GLU A 896 9.63 -16.74 38.36
C GLU A 896 10.11 -15.34 37.94
N PHE A 897 10.18 -15.06 36.63
CA PHE A 897 10.54 -13.73 36.13
C PHE A 897 9.51 -12.68 36.58
N ASN A 898 8.21 -12.97 36.46
CA ASN A 898 7.16 -12.04 36.88
C ASN A 898 7.28 -11.71 38.37
N LYS A 899 7.37 -12.75 39.23
CA LYS A 899 7.52 -12.59 40.67
C LYS A 899 8.75 -11.76 41.05
N LEU A 900 9.90 -12.05 40.43
CA LEU A 900 11.15 -11.35 40.70
C LEU A 900 11.11 -9.90 40.18
N SER A 901 10.43 -9.64 39.06
CA SER A 901 10.21 -8.30 38.51
C SER A 901 9.34 -7.44 39.44
N THR A 902 8.26 -8.02 39.98
CA THR A 902 7.41 -7.39 40.99
C THR A 902 8.21 -7.01 42.24
N LYS A 903 8.98 -7.97 42.77
CA LYS A 903 9.83 -7.77 43.95
C LYS A 903 10.85 -6.66 43.72
N LEU A 904 11.47 -6.61 42.54
CA LEU A 904 12.49 -5.60 42.20
C LEU A 904 11.94 -4.17 42.27
N ILE A 905 10.75 -3.92 41.71
CA ILE A 905 10.19 -2.56 41.66
C ILE A 905 9.44 -2.17 42.93
N LEU A 906 8.65 -3.08 43.53
CA LEU A 906 7.82 -2.78 44.69
C LEU A 906 8.53 -2.99 46.04
N GLY A 907 9.56 -3.83 46.08
CA GLY A 907 10.22 -4.26 47.32
C GLY A 907 9.47 -5.35 48.07
N ASP A 908 10.18 -6.12 48.90
CA ASP A 908 9.62 -7.22 49.71
C ASP A 908 8.56 -6.76 50.72
N ASP A 909 8.68 -5.52 51.19
CA ASP A 909 7.82 -4.97 52.22
C ASP A 909 6.51 -4.36 51.69
N SER A 910 6.33 -4.36 50.37
CA SER A 910 5.20 -3.71 49.69
C SER A 910 3.84 -4.16 50.23
N PRO A 911 2.96 -3.23 50.65
CA PRO A 911 1.62 -3.59 51.10
C PRO A 911 0.81 -4.25 49.99
N ALA A 912 0.93 -3.80 48.74
CA ALA A 912 0.20 -4.37 47.61
C ALA A 912 0.55 -5.84 47.34
N VAL A 913 1.81 -6.22 47.54
CA VAL A 913 2.25 -7.62 47.39
C VAL A 913 1.70 -8.47 48.54
N LYS A 914 1.78 -7.99 49.79
CA LYS A 914 1.25 -8.69 50.97
C LYS A 914 -0.27 -8.86 50.92
N GLU A 915 -0.97 -7.95 50.26
CA GLU A 915 -2.42 -7.93 50.07
C GLU A 915 -2.88 -8.62 48.77
N ASN A 916 -1.97 -9.25 48.01
CA ASN A 916 -2.25 -9.93 46.73
C ASN A 916 -2.94 -9.05 45.68
N ARG A 917 -2.63 -7.75 45.64
CA ARG A 917 -3.27 -6.78 44.74
C ARG A 917 -2.50 -6.53 43.44
N VAL A 918 -1.50 -7.35 43.13
CA VAL A 918 -0.54 -7.08 42.04
C VAL A 918 -0.64 -8.14 40.95
N VAL A 919 -0.76 -7.67 39.70
CA VAL A 919 -0.65 -8.49 38.50
C VAL A 919 0.65 -8.13 37.79
N THR A 920 1.47 -9.11 37.43
CA THR A 920 2.67 -8.87 36.61
C THR A 920 2.70 -9.84 35.45
N ILE A 921 2.89 -9.30 34.25
CA ILE A 921 3.03 -10.08 33.01
C ILE A 921 4.34 -9.73 32.29
N GLN A 922 4.92 -10.74 31.65
CA GLN A 922 6.09 -10.57 30.81
C GLN A 922 5.72 -9.89 29.48
N CYS A 923 6.52 -8.88 29.10
CA CYS A 923 6.29 -8.04 27.92
C CYS A 923 7.55 -7.86 27.06
N LEU A 924 7.37 -7.37 25.83
CA LEU A 924 8.46 -7.10 24.88
C LEU A 924 9.20 -5.78 25.20
N SER A 925 9.98 -5.79 26.27
CA SER A 925 10.71 -4.62 26.81
C SER A 925 9.78 -3.50 27.27
N GLY A 926 10.34 -2.32 27.58
CA GLY A 926 9.55 -1.17 28.04
C GLY A 926 8.50 -0.72 27.02
N THR A 927 8.85 -0.70 25.72
CA THR A 927 7.91 -0.41 24.64
C THR A 927 6.70 -1.34 24.64
N GLY A 928 6.94 -2.66 24.76
CA GLY A 928 5.88 -3.66 24.81
C GLY A 928 5.04 -3.53 26.08
N SER A 929 5.68 -3.31 27.24
CA SER A 929 4.96 -3.10 28.50
C SER A 929 4.03 -1.89 28.45
N LEU A 930 4.51 -0.75 27.92
CA LEU A 930 3.71 0.45 27.72
C LEU A 930 2.57 0.20 26.74
N ARG A 931 2.83 -0.50 25.63
CA ARG A 931 1.80 -0.83 24.64
C ARG A 931 0.70 -1.71 25.20
N VAL A 932 1.04 -2.79 25.92
CA VAL A 932 0.06 -3.69 26.52
C VAL A 932 -0.78 -2.94 27.57
N GLY A 933 -0.14 -2.14 28.42
CA GLY A 933 -0.88 -1.32 29.39
C GLY A 933 -1.77 -0.27 28.73
N ALA A 934 -1.32 0.36 27.65
CA ALA A 934 -2.10 1.32 26.88
C ALA A 934 -3.34 0.70 26.24
N GLU A 935 -3.18 -0.48 25.61
CA GLU A 935 -4.30 -1.20 25.00
C GLU A 935 -5.31 -1.67 26.06
N PHE A 936 -4.81 -2.16 27.20
CA PHE A 936 -5.65 -2.52 28.34
C PHE A 936 -6.47 -1.34 28.83
N LEU A 937 -5.84 -0.18 29.02
CA LEU A 937 -6.50 1.05 29.45
C LEU A 937 -7.47 1.59 28.39
N ALA A 938 -7.10 1.58 27.11
CA ALA A 938 -7.99 2.01 26.04
C ALA A 938 -9.23 1.09 25.94
N THR A 939 -9.08 -0.20 26.24
CA THR A 939 -10.21 -1.13 26.18
C THR A 939 -11.12 -0.99 27.40
N HIS A 940 -10.56 -0.81 28.61
CA HIS A 940 -11.30 -0.99 29.86
C HIS A 940 -11.49 0.29 30.69
N ASN A 941 -10.66 1.32 30.49
CA ASN A 941 -10.79 2.58 31.22
C ASN A 941 -11.85 3.48 30.58
N LYS A 942 -12.61 4.21 31.42
CA LYS A 942 -13.64 5.15 30.93
C LYS A 942 -13.02 6.37 30.28
N GLU A 943 -11.97 6.90 30.90
CA GLU A 943 -11.23 8.04 30.39
C GLU A 943 -10.13 7.55 29.43
N ARG A 944 -10.03 8.21 28.28
CA ARG A 944 -9.09 7.88 27.21
C ARG A 944 -8.01 8.93 27.03
N VAL A 945 -8.07 10.03 27.78
CA VAL A 945 -7.01 11.04 27.80
C VAL A 945 -5.83 10.55 28.62
N ILE A 946 -4.65 10.62 28.01
CA ILE A 946 -3.37 10.32 28.64
C ILE A 946 -2.42 11.50 28.52
N PHE A 947 -1.93 11.96 29.68
CA PHE A 947 -0.98 13.04 29.82
C PHE A 947 0.45 12.50 29.80
N VAL A 948 1.29 13.04 28.92
CA VAL A 948 2.72 12.77 28.85
C VAL A 948 3.52 14.05 29.10
N PRO A 949 4.73 13.98 29.68
CA PRO A 949 5.51 15.18 29.96
C PRO A 949 5.95 15.90 28.67
N ASP A 950 6.20 17.20 28.76
CA ASP A 950 6.77 17.99 27.67
C ASP A 950 8.16 18.55 28.08
N PRO A 951 9.25 18.09 27.43
CA PRO A 951 9.33 17.02 26.44
C PRO A 951 9.22 15.62 27.08
N THR A 952 9.08 14.57 26.28
CA THR A 952 9.09 13.16 26.74
C THR A 952 9.89 12.25 25.82
N TRP A 953 10.02 10.96 26.16
CA TRP A 953 10.59 9.98 25.23
C TRP A 953 9.73 9.94 23.97
N GLY A 954 10.33 10.27 22.81
CA GLY A 954 9.60 10.52 21.56
C GLY A 954 8.72 9.37 21.05
N ASN A 955 8.83 8.17 21.61
CA ASN A 955 7.95 7.06 21.28
C ASN A 955 6.64 7.01 22.11
N HIS A 956 6.54 7.75 23.23
CA HIS A 956 5.33 7.79 24.05
C HIS A 956 4.08 8.18 23.24
N PRO A 957 4.05 9.33 22.52
CA PRO A 957 2.86 9.73 21.79
C PRO A 957 2.43 8.69 20.75
N ARG A 958 3.41 8.03 20.10
CA ARG A 958 3.16 6.99 19.10
C ARG A 958 2.53 5.74 19.72
N ILE A 959 3.06 5.25 20.84
CA ILE A 959 2.54 4.05 21.53
C ILE A 959 1.09 4.25 21.95
N PHE A 960 0.80 5.39 22.59
CA PHE A 960 -0.50 5.66 23.19
C PHE A 960 -1.56 6.03 22.15
N ALA A 961 -1.22 6.86 21.15
CA ALA A 961 -2.15 7.21 20.08
C ALA A 961 -2.58 5.98 19.26
N LEU A 962 -1.64 5.09 18.92
CA LEU A 962 -1.96 3.84 18.24
C LEU A 962 -2.80 2.89 19.10
N ALA A 963 -2.86 3.07 20.42
CA ALA A 963 -3.66 2.23 21.32
C ALA A 963 -5.10 2.74 21.41
N GLY A 964 -5.40 3.87 20.76
CA GLY A 964 -6.71 4.53 20.84
C GLY A 964 -6.87 5.44 22.06
N LEU A 965 -5.77 5.89 22.68
CA LEU A 965 -5.77 6.93 23.71
C LEU A 965 -5.51 8.31 23.09
N SER A 966 -6.16 9.35 23.63
CA SER A 966 -5.93 10.75 23.25
C SER A 966 -4.75 11.30 24.05
N VAL A 967 -3.65 11.63 23.36
CA VAL A 967 -2.41 12.09 24.00
C VAL A 967 -2.46 13.60 24.20
N GLU A 968 -2.33 14.01 25.46
CA GLU A 968 -2.17 15.39 25.90
C GLU A 968 -0.82 15.58 26.59
N TYR A 969 -0.37 16.82 26.73
CA TYR A 969 0.95 17.15 27.29
C TYR A 969 0.83 17.95 28.60
N PHE A 970 1.79 17.77 29.50
CA PHE A 970 1.97 18.63 30.68
C PHE A 970 3.41 19.14 30.78
N ARG A 971 3.58 20.39 31.20
CA ARG A 971 4.90 21.01 31.34
C ARG A 971 5.78 20.21 32.28
N TYR A 972 7.01 19.93 31.86
CA TYR A 972 7.98 19.18 32.65
C TYR A 972 9.34 19.89 32.72
N TYR A 973 9.87 20.37 31.60
CA TYR A 973 11.19 20.98 31.52
C TYR A 973 11.10 22.47 31.23
N ASP A 974 11.84 23.29 31.97
CA ASP A 974 12.01 24.71 31.68
C ASP A 974 13.37 24.94 30.98
N PRO A 975 13.39 25.31 29.68
CA PRO A 975 14.63 25.56 28.96
C PRO A 975 15.47 26.72 29.54
N LYS A 976 14.86 27.66 30.27
CA LYS A 976 15.57 28.80 30.86
C LYS A 976 16.40 28.38 32.07
N SER A 977 15.78 27.70 33.03
CA SER A 977 16.49 27.16 34.20
C SER A 977 17.22 25.86 33.90
N ARG A 978 16.91 25.21 32.76
CA ARG A 978 17.33 23.86 32.39
C ARG A 978 16.96 22.83 33.46
N GLY A 979 15.91 23.08 34.22
CA GLY A 979 15.44 22.25 35.33
C GLY A 979 13.98 21.86 35.19
N LEU A 980 13.40 21.36 36.29
CA LEU A 980 12.00 20.93 36.33
C LEU A 980 11.08 22.16 36.39
N ASP A 981 10.15 22.29 35.45
CA ASP A 981 9.02 23.22 35.55
C ASP A 981 7.96 22.65 36.51
N PHE A 982 8.32 22.64 37.80
CA PHE A 982 7.51 22.03 38.82
C PHE A 982 6.15 22.71 38.99
N ASN A 983 6.10 24.04 38.89
CA ASN A 983 4.85 24.79 39.02
C ASN A 983 3.94 24.57 37.81
N GLY A 984 4.48 24.59 36.59
CA GLY A 984 3.72 24.29 35.37
C GLY A 984 3.17 22.87 35.38
N MET A 985 3.97 21.89 35.81
CA MET A 985 3.53 20.51 36.01
C MET A 985 2.31 20.41 36.93
N LEU A 986 2.36 21.04 38.11
CA LEU A 986 1.25 20.98 39.08
C LEU A 986 0.00 21.70 38.57
N GLU A 987 0.16 22.78 37.81
CA GLU A 987 -0.96 23.50 37.18
C GLU A 987 -1.66 22.62 36.13
N ASP A 988 -0.89 22.03 35.20
CA ASP A 988 -1.43 21.23 34.10
C ASP A 988 -2.07 19.93 34.62
N LEU A 989 -1.39 19.20 35.51
CA LEU A 989 -1.96 18.02 36.15
C LEU A 989 -3.14 18.36 37.06
N GLY A 990 -3.16 19.57 37.63
CA GLY A 990 -4.30 20.08 38.40
C GLY A 990 -5.52 20.39 37.53
N ALA A 991 -5.32 20.73 36.26
CA ALA A 991 -6.37 20.98 35.28
C ALA A 991 -6.85 19.71 34.55
N ALA A 992 -6.10 18.60 34.64
CA ALA A 992 -6.45 17.34 34.01
C ALA A 992 -7.82 16.80 34.49
N PRO A 993 -8.64 16.21 33.60
CA PRO A 993 -9.94 15.67 33.96
C PRO A 993 -9.79 14.45 34.90
N PRO A 994 -10.69 14.26 35.88
CA PRO A 994 -10.67 13.10 36.76
C PRO A 994 -10.72 11.79 35.98
N GLY A 995 -9.89 10.82 36.37
CA GLY A 995 -9.74 9.53 35.67
C GLY A 995 -8.71 9.53 34.53
N ALA A 996 -8.16 10.69 34.15
CA ALA A 996 -7.11 10.76 33.14
C ALA A 996 -5.85 10.01 33.58
N ILE A 997 -5.16 9.45 32.59
CA ILE A 997 -3.94 8.67 32.81
C ILE A 997 -2.76 9.63 32.76
N VAL A 998 -1.78 9.48 33.65
CA VAL A 998 -0.58 10.33 33.70
C VAL A 998 0.66 9.47 33.61
N VAL A 999 1.45 9.67 32.55
CA VAL A 999 2.71 8.96 32.35
C VAL A 999 3.82 9.63 33.14
N LEU A 1000 4.46 8.86 34.02
CA LEU A 1000 5.53 9.34 34.89
C LEU A 1000 6.77 8.47 34.67
N GLN A 1001 7.92 9.06 34.35
CA GLN A 1001 9.16 8.29 34.30
C GLN A 1001 9.69 8.14 35.73
N ALA A 1002 9.91 6.90 36.19
CA ALA A 1002 10.22 6.61 37.58
C ALA A 1002 11.55 7.23 38.05
N CYS A 1003 12.53 7.25 37.16
CA CYS A 1003 13.82 7.92 37.35
C CYS A 1003 14.48 8.20 35.99
N GLY A 1004 15.46 9.12 35.97
CA GLY A 1004 16.28 9.45 34.82
C GLY A 1004 15.48 9.93 33.61
N HIS A 1005 14.57 10.90 33.80
CA HIS A 1005 13.59 11.32 32.80
C HIS A 1005 14.19 11.56 31.41
N ASN A 1006 13.85 10.73 30.43
CA ASN A 1006 14.24 10.85 29.03
C ASN A 1006 13.31 11.84 28.30
N PRO A 1007 13.84 12.90 27.64
CA PRO A 1007 15.24 13.13 27.28
C PRO A 1007 16.07 14.02 28.23
N THR A 1008 15.48 14.54 29.29
CA THR A 1008 16.05 15.67 30.06
C THR A 1008 17.17 15.29 31.03
N GLY A 1009 17.11 14.11 31.66
CA GLY A 1009 17.87 13.76 32.87
C GLY A 1009 17.42 14.48 34.14
N VAL A 1010 16.29 15.19 34.14
CA VAL A 1010 15.78 15.97 35.28
C VAL A 1010 14.72 15.16 36.03
N ASP A 1011 14.93 14.92 37.31
CA ASP A 1011 13.97 14.20 38.17
C ASP A 1011 13.46 15.10 39.31
N PRO A 1012 12.20 14.94 39.75
CA PRO A 1012 11.69 15.61 40.94
C PRO A 1012 12.43 15.17 42.21
N THR A 1013 12.57 16.09 43.18
CA THR A 1013 13.04 15.73 44.52
C THR A 1013 12.03 14.86 45.27
N PHE A 1014 12.45 14.27 46.38
CA PHE A 1014 11.55 13.47 47.22
C PHE A 1014 10.31 14.26 47.68
N GLU A 1015 10.50 15.51 48.12
CA GLU A 1015 9.42 16.40 48.55
C GLU A 1015 8.50 16.76 47.38
N GLN A 1016 9.05 16.94 46.18
CA GLN A 1016 8.28 17.21 44.96
C GLN A 1016 7.46 15.99 44.55
N TRP A 1017 8.03 14.78 44.62
CA TRP A 1017 7.31 13.52 44.37
C TRP A 1017 6.12 13.34 45.30
N GLU A 1018 6.27 13.67 46.59
CA GLU A 1018 5.17 13.60 47.55
C GLU A 1018 4.05 14.60 47.22
N GLN A 1019 4.38 15.79 46.71
CA GLN A 1019 3.39 16.76 46.23
C GLN A 1019 2.68 16.28 44.96
N ILE A 1020 3.42 15.74 43.98
CA ILE A 1020 2.87 15.15 42.75
C ILE A 1020 1.91 14.02 43.10
N ARG A 1021 2.31 13.12 44.03
CA ARG A 1021 1.46 12.03 44.51
C ARG A 1021 0.15 12.56 45.09
N ARG A 1022 0.22 13.53 46.01
CA ARG A 1022 -0.98 14.13 46.61
C ARG A 1022 -1.90 14.74 45.56
N LEU A 1023 -1.34 15.44 44.56
CA LEU A 1023 -2.12 16.03 43.48
C LEU A 1023 -2.82 14.94 42.64
N VAL A 1024 -2.07 13.97 42.13
CA VAL A 1024 -2.57 12.83 41.34
C VAL A 1024 -3.71 12.12 42.07
N ARG A 1025 -3.54 11.86 43.37
CA ARG A 1025 -4.59 11.23 44.21
C ARG A 1025 -5.80 12.14 44.38
N SER A 1026 -5.61 13.43 44.70
CA SER A 1026 -6.71 14.38 44.91
C SER A 1026 -7.57 14.62 43.65
N LYS A 1027 -6.96 14.46 42.47
CA LYS A 1027 -7.60 14.61 41.16
C LYS A 1027 -8.12 13.29 40.59
N SER A 1028 -7.96 12.19 41.32
CA SER A 1028 -8.33 10.84 40.86
C SER A 1028 -7.70 10.48 39.51
N LEU A 1029 -6.44 10.88 39.29
CA LEU A 1029 -5.68 10.55 38.09
C LEU A 1029 -5.00 9.17 38.26
N LEU A 1030 -4.86 8.44 37.16
CA LEU A 1030 -4.25 7.11 37.15
C LEU A 1030 -2.78 7.19 36.71
N PRO A 1031 -1.81 6.98 37.62
CA PRO A 1031 -0.40 7.01 37.26
C PRO A 1031 0.02 5.76 36.49
N PHE A 1032 0.72 5.97 35.37
CA PHE A 1032 1.37 4.93 34.58
C PHE A 1032 2.88 5.21 34.54
N PHE A 1033 3.64 4.44 35.30
CA PHE A 1033 5.08 4.59 35.41
C PHE A 1033 5.84 3.92 34.25
N ASP A 1034 6.76 4.64 33.62
CA ASP A 1034 7.82 4.08 32.78
C ASP A 1034 9.13 3.98 33.59
N SER A 1035 9.58 2.76 33.83
CA SER A 1035 10.74 2.45 34.68
C SER A 1035 11.83 1.76 33.86
N ALA A 1036 12.39 2.50 32.89
CA ALA A 1036 13.44 2.01 32.01
C ALA A 1036 14.87 2.05 32.60
N TYR A 1037 15.09 2.86 33.65
CA TYR A 1037 16.43 3.16 34.20
C TYR A 1037 16.63 2.72 35.66
N GLN A 1038 15.77 1.87 36.22
CA GLN A 1038 15.86 1.47 37.62
C GLN A 1038 17.25 0.91 37.98
N GLY A 1039 17.89 1.51 38.97
CA GLY A 1039 19.27 1.27 39.40
C GLY A 1039 20.30 2.04 38.56
N PHE A 1040 20.07 2.17 37.26
CA PHE A 1040 21.01 2.75 36.32
C PHE A 1040 21.10 4.28 36.39
N ALA A 1041 20.08 4.97 36.93
CA ALA A 1041 20.11 6.42 37.05
C ALA A 1041 20.95 6.90 38.24
N SER A 1042 20.81 6.26 39.40
CA SER A 1042 21.51 6.65 40.65
C SER A 1042 22.56 5.65 41.14
N GLY A 1043 22.66 4.46 40.54
CA GLY A 1043 23.44 3.33 41.06
C GLY A 1043 22.74 2.56 42.19
N SER A 1044 21.47 2.87 42.49
CA SER A 1044 20.69 2.25 43.57
C SER A 1044 19.30 1.86 43.06
N LEU A 1045 18.98 0.56 43.12
CA LEU A 1045 17.68 0.03 42.69
C LEU A 1045 16.52 0.59 43.52
N ASP A 1046 16.77 0.88 44.79
CA ASP A 1046 15.75 1.36 45.73
C ASP A 1046 15.50 2.86 45.58
N SER A 1047 16.55 3.65 45.39
CA SER A 1047 16.44 5.10 45.14
C SER A 1047 15.66 5.35 43.85
N ASP A 1048 15.99 4.62 42.79
CA ASP A 1048 15.33 4.75 41.49
C ASP A 1048 13.90 4.20 41.45
N ALA A 1049 13.50 3.37 42.41
CA ALA A 1049 12.13 2.87 42.56
C ALA A 1049 11.28 3.68 43.55
N GLN A 1050 11.86 4.69 44.20
CA GLN A 1050 11.24 5.36 45.34
C GLN A 1050 9.92 6.05 44.98
N ALA A 1051 9.84 6.69 43.81
CA ALA A 1051 8.61 7.31 43.32
C ALA A 1051 7.46 6.29 43.20
N VAL A 1052 7.72 5.15 42.56
CA VAL A 1052 6.72 4.07 42.41
C VAL A 1052 6.28 3.55 43.77
N ARG A 1053 7.23 3.25 44.67
CA ARG A 1053 6.93 2.71 46.00
C ARG A 1053 6.12 3.69 46.85
N MET A 1054 6.38 5.00 46.73
CA MET A 1054 5.63 6.05 47.41
C MET A 1054 4.16 6.08 46.97
N PHE A 1055 3.90 5.91 45.67
CA PHE A 1055 2.54 5.84 45.12
C PHE A 1055 1.80 4.55 45.49
N VAL A 1056 2.51 3.46 45.78
CA VAL A 1056 1.91 2.18 46.19
C VAL A 1056 1.68 2.11 47.70
N ALA A 1057 2.52 2.78 48.50
CA ALA A 1057 2.46 2.75 49.96
C ALA A 1057 1.16 3.32 50.56
N ASP A 1058 0.47 4.22 49.86
CA ASP A 1058 -0.82 4.78 50.28
C ASP A 1058 -2.04 3.92 49.87
N GLY A 1059 -1.80 2.76 49.25
CA GLY A 1059 -2.84 1.84 48.78
C GLY A 1059 -3.40 2.16 47.38
N GLY A 1060 -2.89 3.19 46.70
CA GLY A 1060 -3.41 3.61 45.40
C GLY A 1060 -3.03 2.70 44.22
N GLU A 1061 -3.83 2.78 43.16
CA GLU A 1061 -3.64 2.04 41.91
C GLU A 1061 -2.58 2.70 41.01
N CYS A 1062 -1.87 1.87 40.25
CA CYS A 1062 -0.92 2.32 39.22
C CYS A 1062 -0.58 1.19 38.23
N LEU A 1063 -0.07 1.59 37.05
CA LEU A 1063 0.57 0.70 36.09
C LEU A 1063 2.07 1.00 36.06
N ILE A 1064 2.91 -0.01 35.85
CA ILE A 1064 4.37 0.14 35.86
C ILE A 1064 4.97 -0.70 34.73
N ALA A 1065 5.60 -0.04 33.76
CA ALA A 1065 6.34 -0.65 32.67
C ALA A 1065 7.84 -0.73 33.03
N GLN A 1066 8.37 -1.93 33.20
CA GLN A 1066 9.80 -2.18 33.47
C GLN A 1066 10.54 -2.63 32.20
N SER A 1067 11.77 -2.17 32.02
CA SER A 1067 12.68 -2.62 30.97
C SER A 1067 14.00 -3.09 31.56
N TYR A 1068 14.55 -4.18 31.01
CA TYR A 1068 15.87 -4.71 31.41
C TYR A 1068 16.99 -4.35 30.42
N ALA A 1069 16.69 -3.50 29.44
CA ALA A 1069 17.68 -3.15 28.41
C ALA A 1069 18.87 -2.37 28.97
N LYS A 1070 18.62 -1.41 29.89
CA LYS A 1070 19.66 -0.48 30.36
C LYS A 1070 20.34 -0.94 31.65
N ASN A 1071 19.56 -1.46 32.60
CA ASN A 1071 20.10 -1.93 33.88
C ASN A 1071 20.80 -3.30 33.80
N MET A 1072 20.48 -4.15 32.82
CA MET A 1072 21.12 -5.45 32.59
C MET A 1072 21.85 -5.56 31.24
N GLY A 1073 21.81 -4.54 30.39
CA GLY A 1073 22.45 -4.58 29.07
C GLY A 1073 21.73 -5.47 28.04
N LEU A 1074 20.50 -5.90 28.32
CA LEU A 1074 19.73 -6.83 27.49
C LEU A 1074 18.96 -6.12 26.35
N TYR A 1075 19.66 -5.27 25.58
CA TYR A 1075 19.05 -4.44 24.53
C TYR A 1075 18.43 -5.26 23.39
N GLY A 1076 19.07 -6.37 23.00
CA GLY A 1076 18.65 -7.28 21.92
C GLY A 1076 17.64 -8.35 22.35
N GLU A 1077 17.62 -8.71 23.64
CA GLU A 1077 16.71 -9.74 24.18
C GLU A 1077 15.27 -9.26 24.36
N ARG A 1078 15.05 -7.94 24.27
CA ARG A 1078 13.73 -7.30 24.32
C ARG A 1078 12.86 -7.75 25.50
N ILE A 1079 13.45 -7.93 26.68
CA ILE A 1079 12.74 -8.36 27.90
C ILE A 1079 12.28 -7.16 28.75
N GLY A 1080 11.03 -7.24 29.22
CA GLY A 1080 10.37 -6.25 30.08
C GLY A 1080 9.17 -6.87 30.82
N ALA A 1081 8.58 -6.10 31.73
CA ALA A 1081 7.41 -6.51 32.50
C ALA A 1081 6.39 -5.36 32.60
N LEU A 1082 5.10 -5.70 32.61
CA LEU A 1082 4.03 -4.77 33.01
C LEU A 1082 3.48 -5.25 34.35
N THR A 1083 3.58 -4.39 35.36
CA THR A 1083 3.06 -4.61 36.71
C THR A 1083 1.89 -3.67 36.95
N ILE A 1084 0.73 -4.19 37.36
CA ILE A 1084 -0.49 -3.44 37.65
C ILE A 1084 -0.85 -3.63 39.12
N VAL A 1085 -0.92 -2.52 39.86
CA VAL A 1085 -1.38 -2.50 41.26
C VAL A 1085 -2.86 -2.14 41.28
N CYS A 1086 -3.69 -3.05 41.76
CA CYS A 1086 -5.14 -2.95 41.80
C CYS A 1086 -5.65 -2.57 43.20
N THR A 1087 -6.93 -2.23 43.30
CA THR A 1087 -7.61 -1.94 44.58
C THR A 1087 -7.80 -3.16 45.51
N SER A 1088 -7.89 -4.39 44.99
CA SER A 1088 -8.06 -5.61 45.79
C SER A 1088 -7.57 -6.87 45.06
N GLU A 1089 -7.44 -7.99 45.78
CA GLU A 1089 -7.08 -9.30 45.20
C GLU A 1089 -8.11 -9.78 44.15
N ASP A 1090 -9.41 -9.55 44.39
CA ASP A 1090 -10.46 -9.92 43.43
C ASP A 1090 -10.35 -9.12 42.12
N VAL A 1091 -10.04 -7.82 42.22
CA VAL A 1091 -9.81 -6.98 41.04
C VAL A 1091 -8.55 -7.42 40.31
N ALA A 1092 -7.47 -7.76 41.03
CA ALA A 1092 -6.24 -8.24 40.42
C ALA A 1092 -6.46 -9.48 39.55
N LYS A 1093 -7.21 -10.49 40.03
CA LYS A 1093 -7.55 -11.69 39.24
C LYS A 1093 -8.29 -11.34 37.95
N LYS A 1094 -9.27 -10.44 38.02
CA LYS A 1094 -10.04 -9.99 36.85
C LYS A 1094 -9.18 -9.20 35.86
N VAL A 1095 -8.30 -8.33 36.37
CA VAL A 1095 -7.37 -7.56 35.54
C VAL A 1095 -6.40 -8.50 34.83
N GLU A 1096 -5.88 -9.54 35.50
CA GLU A 1096 -5.01 -10.54 34.87
C GLU A 1096 -5.72 -11.21 33.68
N ASP A 1097 -6.94 -11.71 33.86
CA ASP A 1097 -7.72 -12.33 32.78
C ASP A 1097 -7.88 -11.39 31.57
N GLN A 1098 -8.22 -10.12 31.81
CA GLN A 1098 -8.41 -9.15 30.74
C GLN A 1098 -7.10 -8.76 30.04
N VAL A 1099 -6.01 -8.61 30.78
CA VAL A 1099 -4.70 -8.32 30.21
C VAL A 1099 -4.20 -9.50 29.37
N LEU A 1100 -4.48 -10.75 29.76
CA LEU A 1100 -4.13 -11.92 28.96
C LEU A 1100 -4.88 -11.98 27.64
N LEU A 1101 -6.12 -11.50 27.58
CA LEU A 1101 -6.86 -11.33 26.33
C LEU A 1101 -6.23 -10.26 25.42
N VAL A 1102 -5.69 -9.19 26.00
CA VAL A 1102 -4.94 -8.16 25.27
C VAL A 1102 -3.62 -8.70 24.70
N VAL A 1103 -2.90 -9.51 25.47
CA VAL A 1103 -1.59 -10.07 25.09
C VAL A 1103 -1.70 -11.16 24.03
N ARG A 1104 -2.73 -12.00 24.09
CA ARG A 1104 -2.91 -13.16 23.21
C ARG A 1104 -2.79 -12.83 21.70
N PRO A 1105 -3.40 -11.77 21.16
CA PRO A 1105 -3.22 -11.39 19.76
C PRO A 1105 -1.91 -10.64 19.47
N MET A 1106 -1.19 -10.14 20.49
CA MET A 1106 0.05 -9.38 20.28
C MET A 1106 1.26 -10.28 20.07
N TYR A 1107 1.44 -11.30 20.92
CA TYR A 1107 2.58 -12.22 20.81
C TYR A 1107 2.29 -13.66 21.24
N LEU A 1108 1.04 -13.99 21.60
CA LEU A 1108 0.56 -15.30 22.07
C LEU A 1108 1.28 -15.85 23.31
N THR A 1109 2.58 -16.12 23.26
CA THR A 1109 3.41 -16.47 24.42
C THR A 1109 4.74 -15.72 24.31
N PRO A 1110 5.25 -15.11 25.40
CA PRO A 1110 6.44 -14.27 25.31
C PRO A 1110 7.75 -15.08 25.22
N PRO A 1111 8.85 -14.52 24.70
CA PRO A 1111 10.12 -15.23 24.53
C PRO A 1111 10.75 -15.69 25.86
N ILE A 1112 11.23 -16.93 25.93
CA ILE A 1112 11.75 -17.52 27.18
C ILE A 1112 13.18 -17.08 27.56
N HIS A 1113 14.04 -16.73 26.59
CA HIS A 1113 15.48 -16.61 26.83
C HIS A 1113 15.85 -15.42 27.72
N GLY A 1114 15.54 -14.19 27.31
CA GLY A 1114 15.77 -13.00 28.12
C GLY A 1114 15.13 -13.07 29.51
N ALA A 1115 13.90 -13.59 29.63
CA ALA A 1115 13.24 -13.78 30.91
C ALA A 1115 13.98 -14.78 31.82
N SER A 1116 14.54 -15.85 31.24
CA SER A 1116 15.35 -16.81 31.98
C SER A 1116 16.66 -16.20 32.47
N ILE A 1117 17.32 -15.36 31.67
CA ILE A 1117 18.55 -14.66 32.09
C ILE A 1117 18.26 -13.80 33.32
N VAL A 1118 17.23 -12.95 33.22
CA VAL A 1118 16.82 -12.07 34.32
C VAL A 1118 16.44 -12.89 35.55
N ALA A 1119 15.64 -13.95 35.40
CA ALA A 1119 15.23 -14.81 36.52
C ALA A 1119 16.42 -15.51 37.19
N THR A 1120 17.38 -16.03 36.42
CA THR A 1120 18.60 -16.66 36.95
C THR A 1120 19.42 -15.68 37.78
N ILE A 1121 19.61 -14.45 37.28
CA ILE A 1121 20.37 -13.41 37.99
C ILE A 1121 19.64 -12.98 39.26
N LEU A 1122 18.33 -12.69 39.18
CA LEU A 1122 17.57 -12.18 40.31
C LEU A 1122 17.30 -13.24 41.40
N LYS A 1123 17.30 -14.53 41.05
CA LYS A 1123 17.06 -15.63 41.98
C LYS A 1123 18.31 -16.05 42.76
N ASN A 1124 19.49 -15.94 42.15
CA ASN A 1124 20.75 -16.32 42.77
C ASN A 1124 21.36 -15.12 43.50
N SER A 1125 21.57 -15.23 44.82
CA SER A 1125 22.09 -14.12 45.64
C SER A 1125 23.46 -13.61 45.19
N ASP A 1126 24.34 -14.50 44.76
CA ASP A 1126 25.70 -14.13 44.35
C ASP A 1126 25.66 -13.41 43.00
N MET A 1127 24.87 -13.91 42.05
CA MET A 1127 24.69 -13.26 40.75
C MET A 1127 23.94 -11.93 40.87
N TYR A 1128 22.95 -11.84 41.76
CA TYR A 1128 22.27 -10.59 42.07
C TYR A 1128 23.27 -9.55 42.61
N ASN A 1129 24.13 -9.95 43.56
CA ASN A 1129 25.17 -9.07 44.10
C ASN A 1129 26.15 -8.63 43.00
N ASP A 1130 26.64 -9.56 42.18
CA ASP A 1130 27.53 -9.26 41.07
C ASP A 1130 26.88 -8.28 40.08
N TRP A 1131 25.61 -8.50 39.73
CA TRP A 1131 24.85 -7.60 38.87
C TRP A 1131 24.72 -6.20 39.48
N THR A 1132 24.38 -6.08 40.77
CA THR A 1132 24.28 -4.76 41.41
C THR A 1132 25.61 -4.01 41.42
N ILE A 1133 26.73 -4.72 41.59
CA ILE A 1133 28.08 -4.15 41.50
C ILE A 1133 28.37 -3.67 40.07
N GLU A 1134 28.11 -4.50 39.06
CA GLU A 1134 28.32 -4.13 37.66
C GLU A 1134 27.43 -2.95 37.23
N MET A 1135 26.15 -2.97 37.62
CA MET A 1135 25.20 -1.89 37.38
C MET A 1135 25.65 -0.58 38.06
N LYS A 1136 26.07 -0.65 39.32
CA LYS A 1136 26.62 0.51 40.02
C LYS A 1136 27.86 1.08 39.33
N ARG A 1137 28.77 0.22 38.82
CA ARG A 1137 29.92 0.68 38.03
C ARG A 1137 29.49 1.43 36.77
N MET A 1138 28.43 0.97 36.08
CA MET A 1138 27.92 1.69 34.90
C MET A 1138 27.38 3.07 35.27
N ALA A 1139 26.60 3.17 36.35
CA ALA A 1139 26.05 4.43 36.84
C ALA A 1139 27.17 5.39 37.30
N ASP A 1140 28.13 4.90 38.09
CA ASP A 1140 29.30 5.67 38.57
C ASP A 1140 30.13 6.21 37.39
N ARG A 1141 30.26 5.44 36.30
CA ARG A 1141 30.93 5.92 35.08
C ARG A 1141 30.15 7.06 34.42
N ILE A 1142 28.83 6.98 34.29
CA ILE A 1142 28.01 8.08 33.73
C ILE A 1142 28.14 9.33 34.59
N ILE A 1143 28.08 9.19 35.91
CA ILE A 1143 28.29 10.29 36.87
C ILE A 1143 29.69 10.90 36.68
N SER A 1144 30.72 10.06 36.53
CA SER A 1144 32.08 10.52 36.23
C SER A 1144 32.18 11.25 34.90
N MET A 1145 31.53 10.77 33.83
CA MET A 1145 31.52 11.45 32.52
C MET A 1145 30.85 12.83 32.60
N ARG A 1146 29.78 12.97 33.39
CA ARG A 1146 29.14 14.27 33.67
C ARG A 1146 30.11 15.22 34.38
N GLN A 1147 30.77 14.73 35.42
CA GLN A 1147 31.75 15.52 36.18
C GLN A 1147 32.92 15.96 35.30
N GLN A 1148 33.52 15.04 34.55
CA GLN A 1148 34.64 15.33 33.66
C GLN A 1148 34.24 16.30 32.54
N LEU A 1149 33.06 16.16 31.94
CA LEU A 1149 32.58 17.10 30.91
C LEU A 1149 32.39 18.50 31.48
N TYR A 1150 31.76 18.62 32.65
CA TYR A 1150 31.58 19.90 33.33
C TYR A 1150 32.92 20.56 33.64
N GLU A 1151 33.86 19.83 34.27
CA GLU A 1151 35.21 20.34 34.57
C GLU A 1151 35.97 20.73 33.30
N ALA A 1152 35.88 19.94 32.23
CA ALA A 1152 36.52 20.22 30.95
C ALA A 1152 35.96 21.48 30.28
N ILE A 1153 34.65 21.72 30.36
CA ILE A 1153 34.00 22.94 29.86
C ILE A 1153 34.42 24.15 30.72
N GLN A 1154 34.44 24.02 32.04
CA GLN A 1154 34.89 25.09 32.94
C GLN A 1154 36.35 25.46 32.75
N ALA A 1155 37.24 24.47 32.60
CA ALA A 1155 38.67 24.68 32.39
C ALA A 1155 38.97 25.48 31.11
N ARG A 1156 38.08 25.43 30.10
CA ARG A 1156 38.18 26.22 28.87
C ARG A 1156 37.64 27.64 29.01
N GLY A 1157 36.99 27.99 30.13
CA GLY A 1157 36.35 29.29 30.31
C GLY A 1157 35.16 29.50 29.38
N THR A 1158 34.44 28.44 29.02
CA THR A 1158 33.25 28.52 28.14
C THR A 1158 32.16 29.41 28.77
N PRO A 1159 31.63 30.41 28.04
CA PRO A 1159 30.54 31.26 28.53
C PRO A 1159 29.28 30.48 28.96
N GLY A 1160 28.56 30.99 29.97
CA GLY A 1160 27.29 30.43 30.46
C GLY A 1160 27.39 29.53 31.70
N ASP A 1161 26.24 29.19 32.29
CA ASP A 1161 26.14 28.18 33.37
C ASP A 1161 26.03 26.78 32.74
N TRP A 1162 26.88 25.85 33.16
CA TRP A 1162 26.92 24.47 32.72
C TRP A 1162 26.66 23.47 33.85
N SER A 1163 26.29 23.95 35.04
CA SER A 1163 26.07 23.13 36.24
C SER A 1163 24.91 22.15 36.09
N HIS A 1164 24.02 22.36 35.11
CA HIS A 1164 22.94 21.42 34.79
C HIS A 1164 23.46 20.03 34.39
N ILE A 1165 24.64 19.93 33.76
CA ILE A 1165 25.25 18.65 33.36
C ILE A 1165 25.43 17.69 34.54
N ILE A 1166 25.82 18.22 35.72
CA ILE A 1166 26.04 17.45 36.95
C ILE A 1166 24.80 17.37 37.86
N LYS A 1167 23.82 18.26 37.66
CA LYS A 1167 22.53 18.20 38.37
C LYS A 1167 21.58 17.18 37.74
N HIS A 1168 21.68 16.97 36.42
CA HIS A 1168 20.93 15.95 35.71
C HIS A 1168 21.51 14.55 35.97
N ILE A 1169 20.65 13.54 35.94
CA ILE A 1169 21.01 12.14 36.17
C ILE A 1169 20.64 11.25 34.98
N GLY A 1170 21.04 9.97 35.03
CA GLY A 1170 20.75 9.01 33.97
C GLY A 1170 21.48 9.27 32.67
N MET A 1171 20.98 8.69 31.58
CA MET A 1171 21.73 8.56 30.32
C MET A 1171 21.78 9.84 29.47
N PHE A 1172 20.78 10.71 29.57
CA PHE A 1172 20.63 11.83 28.65
C PHE A 1172 20.74 13.18 29.36
N THR A 1173 21.10 14.21 28.60
CA THR A 1173 21.00 15.60 29.03
C THR A 1173 20.84 16.49 27.80
N PHE A 1174 20.10 17.59 27.95
CA PHE A 1174 20.19 18.71 27.02
C PHE A 1174 21.46 19.50 27.31
N THR A 1175 22.23 19.81 26.26
CA THR A 1175 23.42 20.68 26.38
C THR A 1175 23.04 22.14 26.56
N GLY A 1176 21.92 22.57 25.99
CA GLY A 1176 21.52 23.97 25.89
C GLY A 1176 22.16 24.72 24.73
N LEU A 1177 22.82 24.00 23.82
CA LEU A 1177 23.32 24.55 22.56
C LEU A 1177 22.16 24.88 21.61
N SER A 1178 22.33 25.94 20.82
CA SER A 1178 21.41 26.26 19.73
C SER A 1178 21.57 25.28 18.58
N GLU A 1179 20.53 25.17 17.74
CA GLU A 1179 20.55 24.33 16.53
C GLU A 1179 21.74 24.70 15.61
N GLU A 1180 22.07 25.99 15.50
CA GLU A 1180 23.20 26.50 14.73
C GLU A 1180 24.54 26.02 15.31
N GLN A 1181 24.71 26.10 16.63
CA GLN A 1181 25.88 25.58 17.32
C GLN A 1181 26.02 24.05 17.14
N VAL A 1182 24.92 23.30 17.23
CA VAL A 1182 24.90 21.85 17.03
C VAL A 1182 25.32 21.49 15.60
N HIS A 1183 24.79 22.20 14.60
CA HIS A 1183 25.16 21.98 13.20
C HIS A 1183 26.66 22.25 12.96
N LEU A 1184 27.20 23.32 13.55
CA LEU A 1184 28.62 23.64 13.43
C LEU A 1184 29.51 22.56 14.10
N ILE A 1185 29.08 22.03 15.26
CA ILE A 1185 29.75 20.91 15.93
C ILE A 1185 29.76 19.65 15.04
N ALA A 1186 28.63 19.31 14.40
CA ALA A 1186 28.56 18.16 13.50
C ALA A 1186 29.49 18.33 12.28
N LYS A 1187 29.47 19.53 11.68
CA LYS A 1187 30.22 19.83 10.45
C LYS A 1187 31.72 19.96 10.64
N GLU A 1188 32.18 20.68 11.66
CA GLU A 1188 33.61 20.98 11.85
C GLU A 1188 34.32 20.00 12.78
N TYR A 1189 33.59 19.42 13.73
CA TYR A 1189 34.18 18.59 14.79
C TYR A 1189 33.79 17.12 14.67
N HIS A 1190 32.94 16.75 13.70
CA HIS A 1190 32.46 15.38 13.47
C HIS A 1190 31.73 14.78 14.67
N ILE A 1191 31.08 15.62 15.49
CA ILE A 1191 30.35 15.18 16.68
C ILE A 1191 28.85 15.31 16.42
N TYR A 1192 28.15 14.19 16.42
CA TYR A 1192 26.74 14.09 16.07
C TYR A 1192 25.88 13.95 17.32
N MET A 1193 24.93 14.86 17.50
CA MET A 1193 23.91 14.85 18.55
C MET A 1193 22.56 15.19 17.93
N THR A 1194 21.47 15.07 18.67
CA THR A 1194 20.16 15.51 18.15
C THR A 1194 20.13 17.04 18.02
N TYR A 1195 19.35 17.55 17.06
CA TYR A 1195 19.31 18.98 16.73
C TYR A 1195 18.86 19.87 17.89
N ASP A 1196 18.06 19.34 18.81
CA ASP A 1196 17.66 19.96 20.07
C ASP A 1196 18.78 20.00 21.13
N GLY A 1197 20.00 19.58 20.77
CA GLY A 1197 21.17 19.59 21.63
C GLY A 1197 21.16 18.50 22.70
N ARG A 1198 20.30 17.47 22.61
CA ARG A 1198 20.34 16.31 23.53
C ARG A 1198 21.50 15.38 23.20
N ILE A 1199 22.28 15.05 24.22
CA ILE A 1199 23.41 14.10 24.15
C ILE A 1199 23.20 12.90 25.08
N SER A 1200 23.78 11.77 24.69
CA SER A 1200 23.89 10.54 25.49
C SER A 1200 25.21 10.54 26.27
N MET A 1201 25.14 10.71 27.60
CA MET A 1201 26.29 10.65 28.50
C MET A 1201 26.95 9.26 28.52
N ALA A 1202 26.17 8.21 28.23
CA ALA A 1202 26.67 6.83 28.16
C ALA A 1202 27.53 6.54 26.91
N SER A 1203 27.52 7.46 25.93
CA SER A 1203 28.37 7.38 24.73
C SER A 1203 29.70 8.12 24.89
N LEU A 1204 29.89 8.84 25.99
CA LEU A 1204 31.14 9.53 26.31
C LEU A 1204 32.14 8.59 26.99
N SER A 1205 33.41 8.96 26.87
CA SER A 1205 34.57 8.32 27.49
C SER A 1205 35.57 9.38 27.92
N SER A 1206 36.49 9.06 28.82
CA SER A 1206 37.51 10.03 29.27
C SER A 1206 38.36 10.56 28.11
N LYS A 1207 38.46 9.79 27.01
CA LYS A 1207 39.16 10.19 25.77
C LYS A 1207 38.36 11.17 24.90
N THR A 1208 37.04 11.07 24.90
CA THR A 1208 36.16 11.87 24.01
C THR A 1208 35.61 13.12 24.69
N VAL A 1209 35.61 13.17 26.03
CA VAL A 1209 35.20 14.36 26.81
C VAL A 1209 35.99 15.62 26.41
N PRO A 1210 37.32 15.62 26.28
CA PRO A 1210 38.06 16.80 25.86
C PRO A 1210 37.63 17.30 24.48
N GLN A 1211 37.45 16.39 23.51
CA GLN A 1211 37.02 16.71 22.15
C GLN A 1211 35.65 17.40 22.14
N LEU A 1212 34.68 16.89 22.90
CA LEU A 1212 33.37 17.52 23.04
C LEU A 1212 33.46 18.89 23.71
N ALA A 1213 34.24 19.02 24.78
CA ALA A 1213 34.41 20.30 25.48
C ALA A 1213 35.09 21.36 24.60
N ASP A 1214 36.07 20.97 23.77
CA ASP A 1214 36.70 21.85 22.77
C ASP A 1214 35.69 22.33 21.73
N ALA A 1215 34.86 21.42 21.19
CA ALA A 1215 33.83 21.75 20.22
C ALA A 1215 32.78 22.70 20.81
N ILE A 1216 32.26 22.40 22.02
CA ILE A 1216 31.32 23.26 22.74
C ILE A 1216 31.91 24.65 22.97
N HIS A 1217 33.14 24.74 23.48
CA HIS A 1217 33.79 26.02 23.73
C HIS A 1217 33.94 26.84 22.45
N ALA A 1218 34.37 26.21 21.37
CA ALA A 1218 34.59 26.88 20.10
C ALA A 1218 33.29 27.43 19.50
N VAL A 1219 32.20 26.66 19.50
CA VAL A 1219 30.94 27.12 18.90
C VAL A 1219 30.24 28.17 19.77
N VAL A 1220 30.28 28.03 21.10
CA VAL A 1220 29.66 29.00 22.02
C VAL A 1220 30.42 30.33 22.02
N THR A 1221 31.74 30.33 21.80
CA THR A 1221 32.51 31.58 21.69
C THR A 1221 32.37 32.25 20.32
N ARG A 1222 32.19 31.47 19.25
CA ARG A 1222 31.95 32.00 17.89
C ARG A 1222 30.52 32.50 17.70
N ILE A 1223 29.56 31.80 18.28
CA ILE A 1223 28.12 32.05 18.18
C ILE A 1223 27.60 32.16 19.63
N PRO A 1224 27.73 33.34 20.28
CA PRO A 1224 27.40 33.51 21.69
C PRO A 1224 25.91 33.40 22.02
#